data_AF-A0A371Z0U5-F1
#
_entry.id   AF-A0A371Z0U5-F1
#
_cell.length_a   1.000
_cell.length_b   1.000
_cell.length_c   1.000
_cell.angle_alpha   90.00
_cell.angle_beta   90.00
_cell.angle_gamma   90.00
#
_symmetry.space_group_name_H-M   'P 1'
#
loop_
_entity.id
_entity.type
_entity.pdbx_description
1 polymer ?
#
loop_
_entity_poly.entity_id
_entity_poly.type
_entity_poly.pdbx_seq_one_letter_code
_entity_poly.pdbx_strand_id
1 'polypeptide(L)'
;MDRQIVYPAQVPLDSDLLNAQRNAHVGLGQLAGMAYGADTVAAGGFACTPGGGMAVSIAPGSLLAAGVVDVSAYGTLAASASPLVRQYASRDPVTLDVPGAGAGYVVYVTPATVDAGDTVLPFYNAADPSVTYAGAGNGGQAAPTVRRDVAQPGIGTGVPAGAYALWSVNVPAGATAITADMIARAPGAPFYDTIPQLQAAKQDALGFTPTQQGGGVDQVAGKVFLGRDTTYPGLRYSYVNGSGDTITGGYLLSTYGTELNAAYGQLGDLSQDSGDRLVYQSYAMNGNYYTAALLSDITAEAAARAAADASLMAGFAGGLSANNDRRLYGGHLNGATGRVAISWDGGEADMAFATDVTNEATTRAAADAQLVNGVLAMGATDYQCLGIHFDGVGRMMGVYDNGAGGVYPTIALYTDVTNEAAARAAADANLMAGFVGGISASGDRRLYGGHLDGGSGRVAMSWDGGQADLAFASDVTGEAASRAAADAQLVSGTYGMGPGDAQILGIHTDNQGYVHVWDSTGDKGMLEWHSSSDPSLKANMTPVMPDVLGDLDKIRMYSFDWKDGYVRKGHVPVGFSSKNLLDVWPDTVRTSEKNPDSIDLLNLIARQMAAIRQLKDIVAELRSDVAALKAGAAARS
;
A
#
# COMPACT_ATOMS: atom_id res chain seq x y z
N MET A 1 -30.59 -23.42 22.31
CA MET A 1 -31.37 -24.09 23.37
C MET A 1 -32.70 -24.50 22.78
N ASP A 2 -33.01 -25.78 22.88
CA ASP A 2 -34.27 -26.31 22.37
C ASP A 2 -35.38 -26.05 23.39
N ARG A 3 -36.55 -25.60 22.91
CA ARG A 3 -37.70 -25.27 23.76
C ARG A 3 -38.91 -26.05 23.29
N GLN A 4 -39.57 -26.73 24.22
CA GLN A 4 -40.84 -27.38 23.94
C GLN A 4 -41.94 -26.32 23.78
N ILE A 5 -42.76 -26.47 22.75
CA ILE A 5 -43.94 -25.62 22.51
C ILE A 5 -45.15 -26.42 22.99
N VAL A 6 -45.85 -25.87 23.99
CA VAL A 6 -47.14 -26.41 24.44
C VAL A 6 -48.24 -25.50 23.93
N TYR A 7 -49.19 -26.06 23.17
CA TYR A 7 -50.27 -25.30 22.55
C TYR A 7 -51.41 -25.01 23.54
N PRO A 8 -52.21 -23.94 23.31
CA PRO A 8 -53.45 -23.74 24.04
C PRO A 8 -54.34 -24.98 23.96
N ALA A 9 -54.89 -25.40 25.11
CA ALA A 9 -55.68 -26.62 25.30
C ALA A 9 -54.95 -27.97 25.13
N GLN A 10 -53.64 -27.98 24.89
CA GLN A 10 -52.84 -29.21 25.01
C GLN A 10 -52.72 -29.61 26.47
N VAL A 11 -52.86 -30.91 26.76
CA VAL A 11 -52.52 -31.47 28.08
C VAL A 11 -51.01 -31.66 28.13
N PRO A 12 -50.26 -30.97 29.03
CA PRO A 12 -48.83 -31.18 29.17
C PRO A 12 -48.53 -32.63 29.57
N LEU A 13 -47.58 -33.24 28.89
CA LEU A 13 -47.06 -34.56 29.23
C LEU A 13 -45.89 -34.41 30.23
N ASP A 14 -45.63 -35.45 31.00
CA ASP A 14 -44.45 -35.51 31.87
C ASP A 14 -43.14 -35.40 31.06
N SER A 15 -43.13 -35.97 29.85
CA SER A 15 -42.04 -35.84 28.90
C SER A 15 -41.77 -34.39 28.48
N ASP A 16 -42.76 -33.49 28.51
CA ASP A 16 -42.55 -32.06 28.21
C ASP A 16 -41.66 -31.41 29.29
N LEU A 17 -41.93 -31.71 30.56
CA LEU A 17 -41.15 -31.22 31.71
C LEU A 17 -39.75 -31.84 31.73
N LEU A 18 -39.64 -33.14 31.50
CA LEU A 18 -38.36 -33.84 31.48
C LEU A 18 -37.49 -33.36 30.30
N ASN A 19 -38.07 -33.10 29.13
CA ASN A 19 -37.34 -32.55 27.99
C ASN A 19 -36.85 -31.13 28.26
N ALA A 20 -37.62 -30.29 28.97
CA ALA A 20 -37.15 -28.97 29.35
C ALA A 20 -35.88 -29.03 30.24
N GLN A 21 -35.83 -29.98 31.18
CA GLN A 21 -34.66 -30.21 32.03
C GLN A 21 -33.46 -30.76 31.23
N ARG A 22 -33.69 -31.74 30.36
CA ARG A 22 -32.67 -32.28 29.45
C ARG A 22 -32.11 -31.19 28.54
N ASN A 23 -32.95 -30.36 27.92
CA ASN A 23 -32.53 -29.30 27.02
C ASN A 23 -31.71 -28.23 27.75
N ALA A 24 -32.04 -27.92 29.01
CA ALA A 24 -31.22 -27.05 29.84
C ALA A 24 -29.85 -27.68 30.15
N HIS A 25 -29.82 -28.98 30.49
CA HIS A 25 -28.58 -29.73 30.69
C HIS A 25 -27.69 -29.72 29.44
N VAL A 26 -28.26 -29.98 28.26
CA VAL A 26 -27.56 -29.91 26.97
C VAL A 26 -27.05 -28.50 26.68
N GLY A 27 -27.87 -27.47 26.89
CA GLY A 27 -27.48 -26.08 26.68
C GLY A 27 -26.30 -25.66 27.56
N LEU A 28 -26.32 -26.04 28.84
CA LEU A 28 -25.21 -25.80 29.77
C LEU A 28 -23.95 -26.57 29.37
N GLY A 29 -24.10 -27.83 28.94
CA GLY A 29 -22.96 -28.63 28.50
C GLY A 29 -22.32 -28.12 27.21
N GLN A 30 -23.11 -27.63 26.25
CA GLN A 30 -22.59 -26.97 25.04
C GLN A 30 -21.87 -25.67 25.39
N LEU A 31 -22.41 -24.86 26.30
CA LEU A 31 -21.76 -23.65 26.79
C LEU A 31 -20.43 -23.96 27.49
N ALA A 32 -20.40 -24.98 28.34
CA ALA A 32 -19.17 -25.45 29.00
C ALA A 32 -18.13 -25.93 27.96
N GLY A 33 -18.57 -26.69 26.94
CA GLY A 33 -17.72 -27.13 25.85
C GLY A 33 -17.15 -25.98 25.02
N MET A 34 -17.91 -24.90 24.79
CA MET A 34 -17.40 -23.68 24.14
C MET A 34 -16.39 -22.93 25.01
N ALA A 35 -16.59 -22.90 26.33
CA ALA A 35 -15.74 -22.15 27.25
C ALA A 35 -14.40 -22.85 27.54
N TYR A 36 -14.41 -24.18 27.67
CA TYR A 36 -13.24 -24.95 28.10
C TYR A 36 -12.71 -25.93 27.05
N GLY A 37 -13.50 -26.26 26.02
CA GLY A 37 -13.21 -27.32 25.06
C GLY A 37 -14.03 -28.58 25.35
N ALA A 38 -14.48 -29.29 24.30
CA ALA A 38 -15.35 -30.47 24.43
C ALA A 38 -14.64 -31.69 25.07
N ASP A 39 -13.33 -31.79 24.88
CA ASP A 39 -12.49 -32.87 25.42
C ASP A 39 -11.72 -32.48 26.68
N THR A 40 -11.94 -31.25 27.16
CA THR A 40 -11.21 -30.69 28.29
C THR A 40 -11.86 -31.07 29.60
N VAL A 41 -11.03 -31.46 30.56
CA VAL A 41 -11.45 -31.66 31.96
C VAL A 41 -11.07 -30.41 32.72
N ALA A 42 -12.01 -29.79 33.43
CA ALA A 42 -11.76 -28.57 34.20
C ALA A 42 -12.39 -28.65 35.59
N ALA A 43 -11.63 -28.35 36.63
CA ALA A 43 -12.05 -28.34 38.02
C ALA A 43 -11.92 -26.94 38.61
N GLY A 44 -12.87 -26.60 39.48
CA GLY A 44 -12.86 -25.39 40.30
C GLY A 44 -13.36 -25.69 41.70
N GLY A 45 -12.88 -24.96 42.70
CA GLY A 45 -13.13 -25.28 44.12
C GLY A 45 -12.23 -26.42 44.60
N PHE A 46 -12.79 -27.38 45.34
CA PHE A 46 -12.07 -28.54 45.89
C PHE A 46 -10.80 -28.19 46.67
N ALA A 47 -10.79 -27.07 47.40
CA ALA A 47 -9.67 -26.72 48.25
C ALA A 47 -9.41 -27.85 49.26
N CYS A 48 -8.19 -28.37 49.27
CA CYS A 48 -7.76 -29.43 50.19
C CYS A 48 -7.06 -28.80 51.38
N THR A 49 -7.56 -29.06 52.58
CA THR A 49 -7.02 -28.55 53.83
C THR A 49 -6.81 -29.68 54.82
N PRO A 50 -5.89 -29.55 55.79
CA PRO A 50 -5.78 -30.53 56.87
C PRO A 50 -7.10 -30.70 57.61
N GLY A 51 -7.52 -31.94 57.81
CA GLY A 51 -8.63 -32.32 58.68
C GLY A 51 -8.17 -32.59 60.12
N GLY A 52 -9.03 -33.23 60.91
CA GLY A 52 -8.66 -33.71 62.23
C GLY A 52 -7.83 -35.00 62.16
N GLY A 53 -6.63 -35.00 62.73
CA GLY A 53 -5.74 -36.18 62.73
C GLY A 53 -5.27 -36.57 61.33
N MET A 54 -5.32 -37.86 60.99
CA MET A 54 -4.92 -38.40 59.69
C MET A 54 -6.04 -38.27 58.65
N ALA A 55 -6.53 -37.06 58.43
CA ALA A 55 -7.59 -36.78 57.46
C ALA A 55 -7.33 -35.47 56.70
N VAL A 56 -7.93 -35.36 55.52
CA VAL A 56 -8.01 -34.11 54.76
C VAL A 56 -9.47 -33.70 54.57
N SER A 57 -9.73 -32.40 54.57
CA SER A 57 -11.03 -31.81 54.27
C SER A 57 -11.01 -31.18 52.88
N ILE A 58 -11.91 -31.64 52.02
CA ILE A 58 -12.09 -31.15 50.65
C ILE A 58 -13.31 -30.24 50.63
N ALA A 59 -13.11 -28.97 50.31
CA ALA A 59 -14.19 -28.00 50.17
C ALA A 59 -15.12 -28.35 48.97
N PRO A 60 -16.34 -27.80 48.93
CA PRO A 60 -17.21 -27.89 47.76
C PRO A 60 -16.50 -27.48 46.47
N GLY A 61 -16.90 -28.08 45.37
CA GLY A 61 -16.26 -27.86 44.07
C GLY A 61 -17.07 -28.43 42.92
N SER A 62 -16.66 -28.09 41.70
CA SER A 62 -17.26 -28.60 40.48
C SER A 62 -16.21 -29.06 39.48
N LEU A 63 -16.53 -30.13 38.78
CA LEU A 63 -15.75 -30.74 37.73
C LEU A 63 -16.55 -30.69 36.43
N LEU A 64 -15.99 -30.13 35.38
CA LEU A 64 -16.41 -30.28 34.00
C LEU A 64 -15.61 -31.44 33.40
N ALA A 65 -16.31 -32.42 32.84
CA ALA A 65 -15.69 -33.55 32.16
C ALA A 65 -16.58 -34.07 31.04
N ALA A 66 -15.98 -34.76 30.06
CA ALA A 66 -16.71 -35.40 28.98
C ALA A 66 -17.65 -36.49 29.52
N GLY A 67 -18.83 -36.59 28.91
CA GLY A 67 -19.83 -37.60 29.20
C GLY A 67 -20.86 -37.69 28.08
N VAL A 68 -22.05 -38.18 28.38
CA VAL A 68 -23.20 -38.22 27.46
C VAL A 68 -24.43 -37.62 28.12
N VAL A 69 -25.41 -37.19 27.33
CA VAL A 69 -26.64 -36.54 27.83
C VAL A 69 -27.32 -37.36 28.93
N ASP A 70 -27.55 -38.65 28.68
CA ASP A 70 -28.18 -39.58 29.64
C ASP A 70 -27.70 -41.01 29.36
N VAL A 71 -26.96 -41.63 30.28
CA VAL A 71 -26.52 -43.03 30.14
C VAL A 71 -27.67 -44.02 30.32
N SER A 72 -28.66 -43.66 31.15
CA SER A 72 -29.87 -44.44 31.44
C SER A 72 -31.12 -43.58 31.22
N ALA A 73 -32.29 -44.22 31.11
CA ALA A 73 -33.56 -43.51 30.97
C ALA A 73 -33.77 -42.48 32.08
N TYR A 74 -34.29 -41.30 31.73
CA TYR A 74 -34.61 -40.21 32.66
C TYR A 74 -36.12 -40.03 32.73
N GLY A 75 -36.75 -40.63 33.76
CA GLY A 75 -38.20 -40.74 33.82
C GLY A 75 -38.74 -41.49 32.62
N THR A 76 -39.67 -40.88 31.87
CA THR A 76 -40.21 -41.44 30.62
C THR A 76 -39.33 -41.20 29.39
N LEU A 77 -38.26 -40.41 29.51
CA LEU A 77 -37.34 -40.21 28.40
C LEU A 77 -36.34 -41.36 28.29
N ALA A 78 -36.17 -41.91 27.09
CA ALA A 78 -35.11 -42.88 26.81
C ALA A 78 -33.71 -42.29 27.06
N ALA A 79 -32.73 -43.16 27.30
CA ALA A 79 -31.31 -42.78 27.39
C ALA A 79 -30.85 -42.08 26.10
N SER A 80 -29.85 -41.20 26.22
CA SER A 80 -29.25 -40.48 25.11
C SER A 80 -27.73 -40.51 25.22
N ALA A 81 -27.09 -41.29 24.35
CA ALA A 81 -25.64 -41.46 24.31
C ALA A 81 -24.90 -40.33 23.56
N SER A 82 -25.59 -39.22 23.24
CA SER A 82 -24.95 -38.08 22.57
C SER A 82 -23.87 -37.47 23.46
N PRO A 83 -22.64 -37.25 22.95
CA PRO A 83 -21.56 -36.65 23.74
C PRO A 83 -21.92 -35.26 24.27
N LEU A 84 -21.56 -34.99 25.51
CA LEU A 84 -21.81 -33.71 26.17
C LEU A 84 -20.74 -33.46 27.25
N VAL A 85 -20.27 -32.22 27.38
CA VAL A 85 -19.49 -31.81 28.57
C VAL A 85 -20.47 -31.64 29.72
N ARG A 86 -20.20 -32.31 30.85
CA ARG A 86 -21.13 -32.33 31.99
C ARG A 86 -20.48 -31.69 33.20
N GLN A 87 -21.29 -31.01 33.99
CA GLN A 87 -20.88 -30.45 35.27
C GLN A 87 -21.28 -31.39 36.41
N TYR A 88 -20.26 -31.91 37.09
CA TYR A 88 -20.39 -32.72 38.30
C TYR A 88 -20.05 -31.84 39.51
N ALA A 89 -20.86 -31.87 40.56
CA ALA A 89 -20.66 -31.02 41.72
C ALA A 89 -20.54 -31.81 43.02
N SER A 90 -19.61 -31.42 43.89
CA SER A 90 -19.61 -31.74 45.32
C SER A 90 -20.14 -30.52 46.04
N ARG A 91 -21.35 -30.61 46.58
CA ARG A 91 -22.06 -29.46 47.16
C ARG A 91 -21.63 -29.16 48.59
N ASP A 92 -21.26 -30.21 49.32
CA ASP A 92 -20.85 -30.14 50.72
C ASP A 92 -19.37 -30.50 50.86
N PRO A 93 -18.69 -30.01 51.91
CA PRO A 93 -17.33 -30.45 52.23
C PRO A 93 -17.29 -31.95 52.52
N VAL A 94 -16.23 -32.63 52.06
CA VAL A 94 -16.00 -34.06 52.30
C VAL A 94 -14.71 -34.25 53.09
N THR A 95 -14.78 -34.99 54.20
CA THR A 95 -13.58 -35.42 54.94
C THR A 95 -13.15 -36.78 54.42
N LEU A 96 -11.87 -36.92 54.08
CA LEU A 96 -11.27 -38.16 53.60
C LEU A 96 -10.16 -38.60 54.56
N ASP A 97 -10.28 -39.80 55.08
CA ASP A 97 -9.26 -40.41 55.93
C ASP A 97 -8.04 -40.81 55.09
N VAL A 98 -6.85 -40.40 55.54
CA VAL A 98 -5.60 -40.76 54.89
C VAL A 98 -5.21 -42.17 55.37
N PRO A 99 -5.05 -43.16 54.46
CA PRO A 99 -4.94 -44.57 54.85
C PRO A 99 -3.77 -44.93 55.77
N GLY A 100 -2.72 -44.12 55.83
CA GLY A 100 -1.56 -44.39 56.67
C GLY A 100 -0.45 -43.35 56.56
N ALA A 101 0.61 -43.55 57.34
CA ALA A 101 1.82 -42.73 57.30
C ALA A 101 2.94 -43.40 56.48
N GLY A 102 3.92 -42.62 56.03
CA GLY A 102 5.08 -43.13 55.28
C GLY A 102 4.83 -43.42 53.79
N ALA A 103 3.77 -42.85 53.20
CA ALA A 103 3.41 -43.05 51.80
C ALA A 103 2.86 -41.76 51.17
N GLY A 104 2.87 -41.72 49.84
CA GLY A 104 2.20 -40.70 49.04
C GLY A 104 0.79 -41.14 48.67
N TYR A 105 -0.17 -40.24 48.81
CA TYR A 105 -1.56 -40.43 48.40
C TYR A 105 -1.98 -39.35 47.41
N VAL A 106 -3.00 -39.64 46.63
CA VAL A 106 -3.60 -38.71 45.68
C VAL A 106 -5.07 -38.57 46.04
N VAL A 107 -5.50 -37.34 46.29
CA VAL A 107 -6.91 -36.96 46.31
C VAL A 107 -7.36 -36.82 44.86
N TYR A 108 -8.39 -37.55 44.49
CA TYR A 108 -8.97 -37.55 43.16
C TYR A 108 -10.47 -37.25 43.24
N VAL A 109 -11.07 -36.96 42.09
CA VAL A 109 -12.50 -36.80 41.93
C VAL A 109 -13.03 -37.73 40.85
N THR A 110 -14.10 -38.46 41.15
CA THR A 110 -14.78 -39.34 40.21
C THR A 110 -16.11 -38.70 39.78
N PRO A 111 -16.32 -38.45 38.47
CA PRO A 111 -17.61 -38.01 37.96
C PRO A 111 -18.60 -39.19 38.00
N ALA A 112 -19.77 -38.97 38.59
CA ALA A 112 -20.83 -39.97 38.63
C ALA A 112 -22.20 -39.32 38.45
N THR A 113 -23.07 -39.99 37.70
CA THR A 113 -24.50 -39.68 37.70
C THR A 113 -25.19 -40.67 38.61
N VAL A 114 -25.88 -40.15 39.62
CA VAL A 114 -26.58 -40.96 40.60
C VAL A 114 -28.04 -40.54 40.66
N ASP A 115 -28.91 -41.55 40.67
CA ASP A 115 -30.32 -41.38 41.01
C ASP A 115 -30.43 -41.49 42.54
N ALA A 116 -31.07 -40.49 43.17
CA ALA A 116 -31.09 -40.32 44.61
C ALA A 116 -32.46 -39.82 45.10
N GLY A 117 -32.60 -39.71 46.42
CA GLY A 117 -33.83 -39.24 47.05
C GLY A 117 -34.96 -40.26 46.99
N ASP A 118 -34.64 -41.53 47.24
CA ASP A 118 -35.60 -42.64 47.22
C ASP A 118 -36.79 -42.34 48.12
N THR A 119 -37.97 -42.25 47.50
CA THR A 119 -39.23 -41.96 48.19
C THR A 119 -40.31 -42.89 47.68
N VAL A 120 -41.17 -43.39 48.57
CA VAL A 120 -42.37 -44.13 48.15
C VAL A 120 -43.37 -43.12 47.58
N LEU A 121 -43.49 -43.09 46.25
CA LEU A 121 -44.36 -42.15 45.56
C LEU A 121 -45.79 -42.72 45.44
N PRO A 122 -46.83 -41.87 45.55
CA PRO A 122 -48.19 -42.26 45.20
C PRO A 122 -48.33 -42.40 43.67
N PHE A 123 -48.93 -43.51 43.21
CA PHE A 123 -49.25 -43.76 41.81
C PHE A 123 -50.77 -43.84 41.58
N TYR A 124 -51.21 -43.35 40.43
CA TYR A 124 -52.60 -43.46 40.01
C TYR A 124 -52.94 -44.91 39.63
N ASN A 125 -54.04 -45.44 40.19
CA ASN A 125 -54.57 -46.73 39.80
C ASN A 125 -55.63 -46.54 38.71
N ALA A 126 -55.29 -46.91 37.47
CA ALA A 126 -56.21 -46.78 36.35
C ALA A 126 -57.42 -47.73 36.42
N ALA A 127 -57.32 -48.84 37.16
CA ALA A 127 -58.42 -49.79 37.34
C ALA A 127 -59.40 -49.36 38.44
N ASP A 128 -58.94 -48.62 39.44
CA ASP A 128 -59.78 -48.03 40.50
C ASP A 128 -59.19 -46.68 40.95
N PRO A 129 -59.64 -45.55 40.34
CA PRO A 129 -59.14 -44.22 40.63
C PRO A 129 -59.39 -43.75 42.07
N SER A 130 -60.24 -44.44 42.84
CA SER A 130 -60.50 -44.12 44.24
C SER A 130 -59.39 -44.61 45.18
N VAL A 131 -58.49 -45.47 44.69
CA VAL A 131 -57.38 -46.04 45.46
C VAL A 131 -56.04 -45.59 44.87
N THR A 132 -55.20 -44.96 45.68
CA THR A 132 -53.82 -44.63 45.31
C THR A 132 -52.88 -45.81 45.56
N TYR A 133 -51.98 -46.10 44.63
CA TYR A 133 -50.93 -47.09 44.81
C TYR A 133 -49.74 -46.48 45.57
N ALA A 134 -49.17 -47.23 46.52
CA ALA A 134 -47.92 -46.86 47.17
C ALA A 134 -46.74 -47.51 46.41
N GLY A 135 -46.02 -46.72 45.62
CA GLY A 135 -45.00 -47.21 44.70
C GLY A 135 -45.59 -47.85 43.44
N ALA A 136 -44.72 -48.09 42.44
CA ALA A 136 -45.14 -48.69 41.17
C ALA A 136 -45.80 -50.06 41.41
N GLY A 137 -47.00 -50.25 40.87
CA GLY A 137 -47.78 -51.49 41.05
C GLY A 137 -48.24 -51.75 42.49
N ASN A 138 -48.28 -50.74 43.36
CA ASN A 138 -48.63 -50.85 44.79
C ASN A 138 -47.67 -51.72 45.62
N GLY A 139 -46.42 -51.87 45.17
CA GLY A 139 -45.44 -52.76 45.81
C GLY A 139 -44.73 -52.16 47.04
N GLY A 140 -45.03 -50.92 47.42
CA GLY A 140 -44.36 -50.21 48.53
C GLY A 140 -42.90 -49.84 48.28
N GLN A 141 -42.38 -50.09 47.08
CA GLN A 141 -40.98 -49.81 46.74
C GLN A 141 -40.77 -48.31 46.52
N ALA A 142 -39.70 -47.78 47.11
CA ALA A 142 -39.27 -46.41 46.88
C ALA A 142 -38.69 -46.28 45.47
N ALA A 143 -38.86 -45.10 44.86
CA ALA A 143 -38.26 -44.75 43.59
C ALA A 143 -37.39 -43.51 43.77
N PRO A 144 -36.25 -43.40 43.05
CA PRO A 144 -35.44 -42.20 43.08
C PRO A 144 -36.22 -41.03 42.49
N THR A 145 -36.09 -39.86 43.12
CA THR A 145 -36.83 -38.64 42.74
C THR A 145 -35.95 -37.56 42.14
N VAL A 146 -34.62 -37.70 42.25
CA VAL A 146 -33.67 -36.72 41.75
C VAL A 146 -32.49 -37.41 41.09
N ARG A 147 -32.21 -37.07 39.82
CA ARG A 147 -30.94 -37.38 39.16
C ARG A 147 -29.92 -36.28 39.45
N ARG A 148 -28.72 -36.65 39.87
CA ARG A 148 -27.64 -35.71 40.20
C ARG A 148 -26.34 -36.10 39.53
N ASP A 149 -25.67 -35.12 38.96
CA ASP A 149 -24.27 -35.23 38.55
C ASP A 149 -23.37 -34.82 39.71
N VAL A 150 -22.73 -35.81 40.31
CA VAL A 150 -21.95 -35.69 41.53
C VAL A 150 -20.48 -35.84 41.20
N ALA A 151 -19.69 -34.91 41.70
CA ALA A 151 -18.24 -35.07 41.77
C ALA A 151 -17.93 -35.73 43.11
N GLN A 152 -17.43 -36.96 43.09
CA GLN A 152 -17.15 -37.75 44.30
C GLN A 152 -15.66 -37.69 44.64
N PRO A 153 -15.24 -36.93 45.67
CA PRO A 153 -13.85 -36.93 46.11
C PRO A 153 -13.48 -38.28 46.74
N GLY A 154 -12.28 -38.75 46.46
CA GLY A 154 -11.69 -39.94 47.08
C GLY A 154 -10.19 -39.77 47.28
N ILE A 155 -9.58 -40.66 48.06
CA ILE A 155 -8.14 -40.68 48.31
C ILE A 155 -7.60 -42.10 48.17
N GLY A 156 -6.45 -42.25 47.53
CA GLY A 156 -5.79 -43.54 47.35
C GLY A 156 -4.32 -43.38 46.98
N THR A 157 -3.59 -44.48 46.83
CA THR A 157 -2.18 -44.46 46.38
C THR A 157 -2.02 -44.19 44.89
N GLY A 158 -3.12 -44.02 44.16
CA GLY A 158 -3.17 -43.72 42.73
C GLY A 158 -4.56 -43.23 42.33
N VAL A 159 -4.71 -42.84 41.06
CA VAL A 159 -5.96 -42.33 40.50
C VAL A 159 -6.70 -43.47 39.79
N PRO A 160 -7.95 -43.80 40.19
CA PRO A 160 -8.76 -44.79 39.49
C PRO A 160 -9.04 -44.40 38.02
N ALA A 161 -9.32 -45.39 37.17
CA ALA A 161 -9.74 -45.12 35.80
C ALA A 161 -11.04 -44.29 35.77
N GLY A 162 -11.05 -43.24 34.94
CA GLY A 162 -12.19 -42.30 34.85
C GLY A 162 -12.26 -41.27 35.98
N ALA A 163 -11.32 -41.28 36.94
CA ALA A 163 -11.15 -40.23 37.94
C ALA A 163 -10.02 -39.26 37.54
N TYR A 164 -10.00 -38.09 38.19
CA TYR A 164 -9.01 -37.05 37.92
C TYR A 164 -8.29 -36.65 39.21
N ALA A 165 -6.96 -36.58 39.16
CA ALA A 165 -6.15 -36.12 40.28
C ALA A 165 -6.41 -34.65 40.60
N LEU A 166 -6.48 -34.30 41.89
CA LEU A 166 -6.59 -32.93 42.37
C LEU A 166 -5.37 -32.53 43.22
N TRP A 167 -5.08 -33.32 44.26
CA TRP A 167 -4.01 -33.02 45.23
C TRP A 167 -3.16 -34.26 45.51
N SER A 168 -1.86 -34.06 45.74
CA SER A 168 -0.96 -35.04 46.33
C SER A 168 -0.83 -34.79 47.84
N VAL A 169 -0.80 -35.86 48.62
CA VAL A 169 -0.62 -35.84 50.07
C VAL A 169 0.57 -36.73 50.40
N ASN A 170 1.71 -36.11 50.69
CA ASN A 170 2.93 -36.82 51.05
C ASN A 170 3.03 -36.91 52.58
N VAL A 171 2.79 -38.10 53.13
CA VAL A 171 2.76 -38.31 54.57
C VAL A 171 4.08 -38.91 55.05
N PRO A 172 4.89 -38.20 55.85
CA PRO A 172 6.12 -38.75 56.41
C PRO A 172 5.85 -39.96 57.32
N ALA A 173 6.84 -40.85 57.46
CA ALA A 173 6.75 -41.95 58.40
C ALA A 173 6.57 -41.44 59.83
N GLY A 174 5.63 -42.02 60.58
CA GLY A 174 5.34 -41.65 61.97
C GLY A 174 4.45 -40.41 62.15
N ALA A 175 3.94 -39.80 61.07
CA ALA A 175 2.97 -38.72 61.18
C ALA A 175 1.66 -39.21 61.83
N THR A 176 1.12 -38.40 62.74
CA THR A 176 -0.16 -38.64 63.44
C THR A 176 -1.24 -37.64 63.05
N ALA A 177 -0.88 -36.62 62.27
CA ALA A 177 -1.79 -35.65 61.70
C ALA A 177 -1.29 -35.14 60.34
N ILE A 178 -2.22 -34.75 59.47
CA ILE A 178 -1.89 -34.05 58.22
C ILE A 178 -1.61 -32.58 58.51
N THR A 179 -0.59 -32.01 57.87
CA THR A 179 -0.29 -30.58 57.90
C THR A 179 -0.42 -29.99 56.49
N ALA A 180 -0.49 -28.66 56.40
CA ALA A 180 -0.61 -27.98 55.10
C ALA A 180 0.58 -28.30 54.18
N ASP A 181 1.79 -28.40 54.74
CA ASP A 181 3.02 -28.71 53.98
C ASP A 181 3.03 -30.13 53.38
N MET A 182 2.17 -31.03 53.88
CA MET A 182 2.01 -32.37 53.32
C MET A 182 1.12 -32.38 52.08
N ILE A 183 0.36 -31.31 51.83
CA ILE A 183 -0.63 -31.19 50.75
C ILE A 183 -0.05 -30.32 49.64
N ALA A 184 0.02 -30.87 48.44
CA ALA A 184 0.43 -30.13 47.25
C ALA A 184 -0.55 -30.39 46.09
N ARG A 185 -0.62 -29.47 45.12
CA ARG A 185 -1.42 -29.71 43.91
C ARG A 185 -0.83 -30.91 43.16
N ALA A 186 -1.67 -31.87 42.77
CA ALA A 186 -1.19 -33.02 42.02
C ALA A 186 -0.68 -32.58 40.63
N PRO A 187 0.41 -33.17 40.10
CA PRO A 187 0.84 -32.92 38.74
C PRO A 187 -0.29 -33.18 37.73
N GLY A 188 -0.56 -32.22 36.85
CA GLY A 188 -1.64 -32.32 35.86
C GLY A 188 -3.06 -32.20 36.44
N ALA A 189 -3.22 -31.78 37.71
CA ALA A 189 -4.53 -31.51 38.26
C ALA A 189 -5.27 -30.47 37.41
N PRO A 190 -6.52 -30.73 36.98
CA PRO A 190 -7.22 -29.90 36.02
C PRO A 190 -7.81 -28.65 36.68
N PHE A 191 -7.08 -27.96 37.57
CA PHE A 191 -7.57 -26.71 38.13
C PHE A 191 -7.45 -25.59 37.09
N TYR A 192 -8.60 -25.06 36.68
CA TYR A 192 -8.66 -23.96 35.74
C TYR A 192 -8.75 -22.64 36.48
N ASP A 193 -7.94 -21.70 36.04
CA ASP A 193 -8.10 -20.31 36.41
C ASP A 193 -9.46 -19.80 35.93
N THR A 194 -10.08 -18.94 36.74
CA THR A 194 -11.29 -18.23 36.33
C THR A 194 -11.01 -17.37 35.09
N ILE A 195 -12.04 -17.02 34.31
CA ILE A 195 -11.86 -16.15 33.13
C ILE A 195 -11.06 -14.86 33.46
N PRO A 196 -11.34 -14.14 34.57
CA PRO A 196 -10.52 -13.00 34.97
C PRO A 196 -9.06 -13.35 35.28
N GLN A 197 -8.81 -14.50 35.92
CA GLN A 197 -7.45 -14.96 36.21
C GLN A 197 -6.71 -15.39 34.94
N LEU A 198 -7.37 -16.03 33.98
CA LEU A 198 -6.78 -16.34 32.67
C LEU A 198 -6.43 -15.06 31.91
N GLN A 199 -7.27 -14.03 32.00
CA GLN A 199 -6.98 -12.73 31.42
C GLN A 199 -5.77 -12.09 32.10
N ALA A 200 -5.71 -12.09 33.44
CA ALA A 200 -4.59 -11.56 34.20
C ALA A 200 -3.29 -12.33 33.93
N ALA A 201 -3.33 -13.66 33.95
CA ALA A 201 -2.18 -14.51 33.67
C ALA A 201 -1.65 -14.33 32.24
N LYS A 202 -2.54 -14.13 31.25
CA LYS A 202 -2.12 -13.75 29.89
C LYS A 202 -1.49 -12.36 29.86
N GLN A 203 -2.00 -11.39 30.63
CA GLN A 203 -1.40 -10.07 30.75
C GLN A 203 -0.02 -10.12 31.42
N ASP A 204 0.12 -10.91 32.48
CA ASP A 204 1.39 -11.08 33.20
C ASP A 204 2.44 -11.82 32.35
N ALA A 205 2.02 -12.86 31.61
CA ALA A 205 2.89 -13.60 30.70
C ALA A 205 3.43 -12.73 29.55
N LEU A 206 2.72 -11.66 29.18
CA LEU A 206 3.19 -10.69 28.19
C LEU A 206 4.25 -9.74 28.76
N GLY A 207 4.44 -9.67 30.09
CA GLY A 207 5.47 -8.85 30.74
C GLY A 207 5.17 -7.35 30.77
N PHE A 208 3.99 -6.93 30.31
CA PHE A 208 3.50 -5.55 30.37
C PHE A 208 1.98 -5.53 30.47
N THR A 209 1.43 -4.50 31.10
CA THR A 209 -0.02 -4.23 31.06
C THR A 209 -0.36 -3.62 29.70
N PRO A 210 -1.07 -4.31 28.79
CA PRO A 210 -1.49 -3.69 27.56
C PRO A 210 -2.49 -2.58 27.92
N THR A 211 -2.11 -1.32 27.73
CA THR A 211 -3.10 -0.25 27.60
C THR A 211 -3.93 -0.61 26.39
N GLN A 212 -5.20 -0.93 26.63
CA GLN A 212 -6.18 -1.42 25.67
C GLN A 212 -6.02 -0.74 24.31
N GLN A 213 -5.22 -1.32 23.42
CA GLN A 213 -5.24 -0.98 22.01
C GLN A 213 -6.31 -1.89 21.39
N GLY A 214 -7.41 -1.28 20.97
CA GLY A 214 -8.38 -1.94 20.12
C GLY A 214 -7.67 -2.48 18.88
N GLY A 215 -7.41 -3.77 18.85
CA GLY A 215 -6.75 -4.43 17.74
C GLY A 215 -6.91 -5.93 17.90
N GLY A 216 -7.94 -6.48 17.25
CA GLY A 216 -8.30 -7.89 17.28
C GLY A 216 -7.22 -8.83 16.74
N VAL A 217 -7.60 -10.10 16.65
CA VAL A 217 -6.80 -11.33 16.44
C VAL A 217 -5.89 -11.38 15.18
N ASP A 218 -5.80 -10.31 14.39
CA ASP A 218 -5.06 -10.26 13.13
C ASP A 218 -3.79 -9.37 13.21
N GLN A 219 -2.98 -9.55 14.26
CA GLN A 219 -1.68 -8.87 14.35
C GLN A 219 -0.56 -9.76 13.78
N VAL A 220 -0.30 -9.60 12.49
CA VAL A 220 0.73 -10.32 11.70
C VAL A 220 2.17 -9.82 11.95
N ALA A 221 3.16 -10.60 11.50
CA ALA A 221 4.58 -10.25 11.52
C ALA A 221 4.83 -8.83 10.92
N GLY A 222 5.66 -8.04 11.59
CA GLY A 222 5.99 -6.66 11.17
C GLY A 222 5.29 -5.54 11.94
N LYS A 223 4.54 -5.85 13.01
CA LYS A 223 4.00 -4.82 13.93
C LYS A 223 4.89 -4.60 15.15
N VAL A 224 4.92 -3.35 15.62
CA VAL A 224 5.65 -2.89 16.80
C VAL A 224 4.67 -2.78 17.95
N PHE A 225 4.89 -3.54 19.02
CA PHE A 225 4.15 -3.43 20.27
C PHE A 225 4.70 -2.26 21.07
N LEU A 226 3.83 -1.46 21.67
CA LEU A 226 4.20 -0.36 22.56
C LEU A 226 3.60 -0.64 23.94
N GLY A 227 4.43 -0.66 24.97
CA GLY A 227 4.00 -0.99 26.33
C GLY A 227 4.82 -0.28 27.39
N ARG A 228 4.21 -0.07 28.55
CA ARG A 228 4.92 0.40 29.74
C ARG A 228 5.65 -0.80 30.36
N ASP A 229 6.95 -0.68 30.53
CA ASP A 229 7.76 -1.70 31.19
C ASP A 229 7.49 -1.67 32.71
N THR A 230 7.39 -2.86 33.32
CA THR A 230 7.12 -3.03 34.76
C THR A 230 8.39 -2.93 35.62
N THR A 231 9.56 -3.16 35.02
CA THR A 231 10.88 -3.09 35.66
C THR A 231 11.44 -1.67 35.62
N TYR A 232 11.18 -0.93 34.54
CA TYR A 232 11.67 0.45 34.38
C TYR A 232 10.55 1.40 33.94
N PRO A 233 10.40 2.59 34.54
CA PRO A 233 9.43 3.57 34.09
C PRO A 233 9.81 4.11 32.71
N GLY A 234 9.22 3.54 31.65
CA GLY A 234 9.48 3.93 30.28
C GLY A 234 8.54 3.26 29.28
N LEU A 235 8.45 3.84 28.08
CA LEU A 235 7.73 3.26 26.94
C LEU A 235 8.71 2.36 26.18
N ARG A 236 8.49 1.05 26.27
CA ARG A 236 9.27 0.03 25.57
C ARG A 236 8.55 -0.41 24.31
N TYR A 237 9.33 -0.83 23.32
CA TYR A 237 8.77 -1.55 22.19
C TYR A 237 9.28 -2.98 22.10
N SER A 238 8.46 -3.85 21.54
CA SER A 238 8.82 -5.21 21.13
C SER A 238 8.21 -5.49 19.76
N TYR A 239 8.67 -6.53 19.07
CA TYR A 239 8.10 -6.92 17.77
C TYR A 239 8.18 -8.43 17.59
N VAL A 240 7.27 -8.99 16.79
CA VAL A 240 7.34 -10.40 16.39
C VAL A 240 8.18 -10.52 15.13
N ASN A 241 9.23 -11.35 15.17
CA ASN A 241 10.08 -11.61 14.00
C ASN A 241 9.34 -12.48 12.97
N GLY A 242 9.95 -12.69 11.79
CA GLY A 242 9.37 -13.54 10.73
C GLY A 242 9.19 -15.02 11.12
N SER A 243 9.77 -15.45 12.24
CA SER A 243 9.64 -16.81 12.78
C SER A 243 8.51 -16.95 13.82
N GLY A 244 7.82 -15.85 14.16
CA GLY A 244 6.75 -15.85 15.16
C GLY A 244 7.24 -15.61 16.59
N ASP A 245 8.55 -15.44 16.81
CA ASP A 245 9.10 -15.16 18.13
C ASP A 245 8.95 -13.68 18.47
N THR A 246 8.52 -13.39 19.71
CA THR A 246 8.53 -12.02 20.23
C THR A 246 9.95 -11.64 20.61
N ILE A 247 10.56 -10.75 19.83
CA ILE A 247 11.86 -10.17 20.16
C ILE A 247 11.62 -8.95 21.04
N THR A 248 12.31 -8.94 22.17
CA THR A 248 12.28 -7.81 23.09
C THR A 248 13.08 -6.65 22.48
N GLY A 249 12.41 -5.55 22.14
CA GLY A 249 13.06 -4.34 21.65
C GLY A 249 13.63 -3.47 22.78
N GLY A 250 14.23 -2.35 22.37
CA GLY A 250 14.74 -1.32 23.28
C GLY A 250 13.64 -0.43 23.87
N TYR A 251 14.06 0.62 24.60
CA TYR A 251 13.15 1.67 25.05
C TYR A 251 13.04 2.76 23.99
N LEU A 252 11.81 3.17 23.67
CA LEU A 252 11.57 4.38 22.86
C LEU A 252 11.77 5.63 23.72
N LEU A 253 11.35 5.55 24.99
CA LEU A 253 11.63 6.53 26.03
C LEU A 253 11.93 5.78 27.32
N SER A 254 13.15 5.96 27.84
CA SER A 254 13.57 5.45 29.14
C SER A 254 14.24 6.58 29.91
N THR A 255 13.90 6.70 31.19
CA THR A 255 14.62 7.58 32.12
C THR A 255 15.99 7.03 32.54
N TYR A 256 16.42 5.88 31.98
CA TYR A 256 17.71 5.26 32.24
C TYR A 256 18.57 5.20 30.98
N GLY A 257 19.41 6.22 30.82
CA GLY A 257 20.80 6.04 30.42
C GLY A 257 21.64 6.18 31.69
N THR A 258 22.55 5.25 31.96
CA THR A 258 23.36 5.22 33.19
C THR A 258 24.05 6.55 33.47
N GLU A 259 23.55 7.19 34.52
CA GLU A 259 24.06 8.38 35.18
C GLU A 259 25.38 8.07 35.89
N LEU A 260 26.50 8.49 35.31
CA LEU A 260 27.80 8.56 36.00
C LEU A 260 28.59 9.79 35.54
N ASN A 261 27.93 10.94 35.35
CA ASN A 261 28.56 12.25 35.51
C ASN A 261 27.51 13.39 35.47
N ALA A 262 27.53 14.25 36.48
CA ALA A 262 26.54 15.28 36.79
C ALA A 262 26.54 16.51 35.83
N ALA A 263 26.70 16.30 34.52
CA ALA A 263 26.91 17.38 33.55
C ALA A 263 25.89 17.51 32.43
N TYR A 264 24.86 16.65 32.32
CA TYR A 264 23.88 16.77 31.22
C TYR A 264 22.45 16.55 31.70
N GLY A 265 21.61 17.56 31.45
CA GLY A 265 20.22 17.65 31.88
C GLY A 265 19.27 16.68 31.17
N GLN A 266 18.06 16.61 31.70
CA GLN A 266 16.97 15.70 31.33
C GLN A 266 16.87 15.41 29.81
N LEU A 267 16.79 14.13 29.43
CA LEU A 267 16.49 13.75 28.05
C LEU A 267 15.03 14.12 27.72
N GLY A 268 14.81 14.51 26.48
CA GLY A 268 13.70 15.39 26.12
C GLY A 268 12.28 14.85 26.25
N ASP A 269 11.33 15.78 26.35
CA ASP A 269 9.90 15.50 26.38
C ASP A 269 9.34 15.34 24.94
N LEU A 270 8.39 14.44 24.76
CA LEU A 270 7.63 14.26 23.52
C LEU A 270 6.26 14.89 23.73
N SER A 271 6.12 16.15 23.34
CA SER A 271 4.88 16.93 23.46
C SER A 271 4.14 16.97 22.12
N GLN A 272 2.90 17.45 22.14
CA GLN A 272 2.25 17.99 20.94
C GLN A 272 2.38 19.52 20.95
N ASP A 273 2.62 20.13 19.79
CA ASP A 273 2.52 21.59 19.65
C ASP A 273 1.05 22.01 19.48
N SER A 274 0.81 23.32 19.36
CA SER A 274 -0.53 23.89 19.17
C SER A 274 -1.20 23.52 17.83
N GLY A 275 -0.50 22.79 16.94
CA GLY A 275 -1.02 22.27 15.69
C GLY A 275 -1.18 20.75 15.69
N ASP A 276 -1.23 20.11 16.87
CA ASP A 276 -1.29 18.66 17.08
C ASP A 276 -0.11 17.87 16.48
N ARG A 277 1.03 18.54 16.23
CA ARG A 277 2.23 17.87 15.71
C ARG A 277 3.07 17.35 16.86
N LEU A 278 3.59 16.14 16.69
CA LEU A 278 4.49 15.53 17.66
C LEU A 278 5.84 16.27 17.64
N VAL A 279 6.21 16.86 18.77
CA VAL A 279 7.45 17.64 18.96
C VAL A 279 8.32 16.95 20.00
N TYR A 280 9.62 16.92 19.79
CA TYR A 280 10.60 16.44 20.77
C TYR A 280 11.42 17.62 21.31
N GLN A 281 11.50 17.75 22.64
CA GLN A 281 12.22 18.83 23.31
C GLN A 281 13.36 18.28 24.17
N SER A 282 14.61 18.24 23.68
CA SER A 282 15.75 17.89 24.54
C SER A 282 16.10 19.05 25.51
N TYR A 283 16.28 18.77 26.80
CA TYR A 283 16.55 19.79 27.82
C TYR A 283 17.90 20.51 27.62
N ALA A 284 18.82 19.93 26.85
CA ALA A 284 20.10 20.56 26.49
C ALA A 284 19.94 21.72 25.48
N MET A 285 18.76 21.91 24.89
CA MET A 285 18.48 22.97 23.91
C MET A 285 17.66 24.10 24.54
N ASN A 286 18.29 24.85 25.45
CA ASN A 286 17.92 26.18 25.99
C ASN A 286 16.55 26.78 25.54
N GLY A 287 15.43 26.12 25.87
CA GLY A 287 14.06 26.59 25.62
C GLY A 287 13.54 26.55 24.17
N ASN A 288 14.27 26.00 23.20
CA ASN A 288 13.82 25.98 21.79
C ASN A 288 13.23 24.62 21.40
N TYR A 289 11.97 24.62 20.98
CA TYR A 289 11.29 23.45 20.43
C TYR A 289 11.72 23.23 18.98
N TYR A 290 12.13 22.01 18.65
CA TYR A 290 12.40 21.61 17.26
C TYR A 290 11.32 20.64 16.81
N THR A 291 10.47 21.07 15.88
CA THR A 291 9.49 20.20 15.24
C THR A 291 10.22 19.19 14.37
N ALA A 292 10.11 17.90 14.70
CA ALA A 292 10.60 16.85 13.82
C ALA A 292 9.78 16.90 12.53
N ALA A 293 10.43 17.03 11.37
CA ALA A 293 9.74 17.04 10.08
C ALA A 293 8.99 15.72 9.91
N LEU A 294 7.67 15.79 9.76
CA LEU A 294 6.84 14.60 9.51
C LEU A 294 7.18 14.07 8.11
N LEU A 295 7.00 12.77 7.87
CA LEU A 295 7.17 12.19 6.54
C LEU A 295 6.33 12.93 5.49
N SER A 296 5.17 13.46 5.88
CA SER A 296 4.34 14.33 5.04
C SER A 296 5.03 15.63 4.64
N ASP A 297 5.77 16.26 5.56
CA ASP A 297 6.52 17.49 5.27
C ASP A 297 7.71 17.19 4.35
N ILE A 298 8.39 16.07 4.57
CA ILE A 298 9.47 15.58 3.68
C ILE A 298 8.91 15.25 2.30
N THR A 299 7.73 14.62 2.23
CA THR A 299 7.08 14.26 0.96
C THR A 299 6.58 15.51 0.24
N ALA A 300 6.04 16.49 0.97
CA ALA A 300 5.60 17.77 0.41
C ALA A 300 6.80 18.59 -0.10
N GLU A 301 7.90 18.63 0.65
CA GLU A 301 9.15 19.28 0.22
C GLU A 301 9.76 18.54 -0.98
N ALA A 302 9.74 17.20 -0.99
CA ALA A 302 10.19 16.42 -2.14
C ALA A 302 9.33 16.66 -3.38
N ALA A 303 8.00 16.79 -3.21
CA ALA A 303 7.09 17.14 -4.29
C ALA A 303 7.29 18.59 -4.77
N ALA A 304 7.53 19.53 -3.84
CA ALA A 304 7.83 20.92 -4.17
C ALA A 304 9.16 21.04 -4.93
N ARG A 305 10.18 20.27 -4.52
CA ARG A 305 11.46 20.16 -5.25
C ARG A 305 11.29 19.51 -6.61
N ALA A 306 10.53 18.42 -6.71
CA ALA A 306 10.24 17.80 -8.00
C ALA A 306 9.48 18.75 -8.94
N ALA A 307 8.56 19.57 -8.41
CA ALA A 307 7.85 20.59 -9.18
C ALA A 307 8.78 21.76 -9.59
N ALA A 308 9.67 22.19 -8.70
CA ALA A 308 10.68 23.21 -9.00
C ALA A 308 11.68 22.71 -10.06
N ASP A 309 12.16 21.48 -9.93
CA ASP A 309 13.04 20.83 -10.90
C ASP A 309 12.33 20.63 -12.25
N ALA A 310 11.06 20.22 -12.24
CA ALA A 310 10.25 20.14 -13.45
C ALA A 310 10.04 21.52 -14.10
N SER A 311 9.84 22.58 -13.31
CA SER A 311 9.74 23.96 -13.82
C SER A 311 11.07 24.47 -14.35
N LEU A 312 12.20 24.11 -13.73
CA LEU A 312 13.53 24.46 -14.20
C LEU A 312 13.82 23.76 -15.54
N MET A 313 13.48 22.47 -15.63
CA MET A 313 13.61 21.65 -16.84
C MET A 313 12.68 22.13 -17.96
N ALA A 314 11.43 22.51 -17.64
CA ALA A 314 10.49 23.09 -18.60
C ALA A 314 10.93 24.48 -19.08
N GLY A 315 11.52 25.30 -18.21
CA GLY A 315 12.11 26.58 -18.57
C GLY A 315 13.33 26.42 -19.49
N PHE A 316 14.18 25.43 -19.21
CA PHE A 316 15.34 25.11 -20.04
C PHE A 316 14.91 24.55 -21.42
N ALA A 317 13.91 23.67 -21.45
CA ALA A 317 13.37 23.10 -22.68
C ALA A 317 12.57 24.12 -23.52
N GLY A 318 11.80 25.00 -22.87
CA GLY A 318 11.01 26.04 -23.53
C GLY A 318 11.85 27.16 -24.12
N GLY A 319 12.96 27.54 -23.45
CA GLY A 319 13.88 28.56 -23.93
C GLY A 319 14.72 28.11 -25.14
N LEU A 320 14.97 26.81 -25.29
CA LEU A 320 15.78 26.22 -26.36
C LEU A 320 14.97 25.75 -27.59
N SER A 321 13.63 25.78 -27.55
CA SER A 321 12.78 25.30 -28.66
C SER A 321 12.03 26.42 -29.42
N ALA A 322 12.13 27.69 -29.00
CA ALA A 322 11.35 28.78 -29.63
C ALA A 322 12.06 29.51 -30.77
N ASN A 323 13.37 29.33 -30.93
CA ASN A 323 14.12 29.78 -32.10
C ASN A 323 14.79 28.55 -32.70
N ASN A 324 14.65 28.31 -34.00
CA ASN A 324 15.17 27.14 -34.74
C ASN A 324 16.72 27.04 -34.77
N ASP A 325 17.40 27.24 -33.65
CA ASP A 325 18.85 27.12 -33.49
C ASP A 325 19.23 25.82 -32.76
N ARG A 326 20.40 25.30 -33.16
CA ARG A 326 20.88 23.92 -32.96
C ARG A 326 20.75 23.42 -31.51
N ARG A 327 20.28 22.16 -31.39
CA ARG A 327 20.16 21.41 -30.12
C ARG A 327 21.52 21.38 -29.38
N LEU A 328 21.55 21.94 -28.17
CA LEU A 328 22.68 21.79 -27.24
C LEU A 328 22.61 20.40 -26.58
N TYR A 329 23.67 19.59 -26.70
CA TYR A 329 23.71 18.23 -26.12
C TYR A 329 24.31 18.16 -24.70
N GLY A 330 24.16 19.23 -23.93
CA GLY A 330 24.69 19.33 -22.58
C GLY A 330 26.20 19.53 -22.53
N GLY A 331 26.70 19.91 -21.35
CA GLY A 331 28.13 20.08 -21.11
C GLY A 331 28.76 18.76 -20.69
N HIS A 332 29.79 18.31 -21.41
CA HIS A 332 30.61 17.16 -21.04
C HIS A 332 32.07 17.60 -20.88
N LEU A 333 32.88 16.78 -20.20
CA LEU A 333 34.32 17.05 -20.09
C LEU A 333 35.00 16.57 -21.37
N ASN A 334 35.66 17.48 -22.09
CA ASN A 334 36.44 17.17 -23.29
C ASN A 334 37.61 16.26 -22.91
N GLY A 335 37.64 15.06 -23.48
CA GLY A 335 38.63 14.04 -23.15
C GLY A 335 40.07 14.41 -23.51
N ALA A 336 40.30 15.39 -24.39
CA ALA A 336 41.64 15.80 -24.82
C ALA A 336 42.22 16.93 -23.95
N THR A 337 41.40 17.89 -23.52
CA THR A 337 41.85 19.06 -22.75
C THR A 337 41.49 18.97 -21.26
N GLY A 338 40.57 18.07 -20.89
CA GLY A 338 40.01 17.94 -19.54
C GLY A 338 39.07 19.07 -19.13
N ARG A 339 38.65 19.94 -20.06
CA ARG A 339 37.80 21.11 -19.81
C ARG A 339 36.33 20.80 -20.08
N VAL A 340 35.40 21.54 -19.46
CA VAL A 340 33.97 21.41 -19.76
C VAL A 340 33.71 22.05 -21.13
N ALA A 341 33.27 21.24 -22.09
CA ALA A 341 32.91 21.65 -23.42
C ALA A 341 31.41 21.52 -23.65
N ILE A 342 30.88 22.36 -24.53
CA ILE A 342 29.50 22.23 -25.00
C ILE A 342 29.57 21.66 -26.40
N SER A 343 28.99 20.48 -26.59
CA SER A 343 28.88 19.86 -27.91
C SER A 343 27.61 20.32 -28.63
N TRP A 344 27.74 20.56 -29.93
CA TRP A 344 26.60 20.71 -30.83
C TRP A 344 26.86 19.97 -32.15
N ASP A 345 25.81 19.73 -32.93
CA ASP A 345 25.94 19.07 -34.23
C ASP A 345 26.83 19.91 -35.16
N GLY A 346 28.09 19.46 -35.31
CA GLY A 346 29.11 20.10 -36.14
C GLY A 346 30.41 20.49 -35.41
N GLY A 347 30.51 20.29 -34.09
CA GLY A 347 31.76 20.48 -33.38
C GLY A 347 31.62 20.50 -31.86
N GLU A 348 32.76 20.40 -31.19
CA GLU A 348 32.88 20.58 -29.75
C GLU A 348 33.76 21.81 -29.51
N ALA A 349 33.31 22.72 -28.65
CA ALA A 349 34.13 23.83 -28.19
C ALA A 349 34.18 23.85 -26.66
N ASP A 350 35.40 23.94 -26.14
CA ASP A 350 35.63 24.13 -24.71
C ASP A 350 35.05 25.48 -24.29
N MET A 351 34.32 25.51 -23.18
CA MET A 351 33.91 26.78 -22.59
C MET A 351 35.16 27.54 -22.12
N ALA A 352 35.31 28.80 -22.56
CA ALA A 352 36.46 29.61 -22.23
C ALA A 352 36.58 29.79 -20.70
N PHE A 353 37.74 29.42 -20.13
CA PHE A 353 38.01 29.64 -18.71
C PHE A 353 38.56 31.05 -18.50
N ALA A 354 38.55 31.53 -17.26
CA ALA A 354 39.02 32.86 -16.89
C ALA A 354 40.45 33.17 -17.38
N THR A 355 41.30 32.16 -17.51
CA THR A 355 42.66 32.28 -18.08
C THR A 355 42.65 32.60 -19.58
N ASP A 356 41.69 32.09 -20.34
CA ASP A 356 41.59 32.37 -21.78
C ASP A 356 41.13 33.82 -22.00
N VAL A 357 40.19 34.30 -21.18
CA VAL A 357 39.76 35.70 -21.15
C VAL A 357 40.89 36.62 -20.70
N THR A 358 41.74 36.19 -19.76
CA THR A 358 42.91 36.96 -19.31
C THR A 358 43.99 37.05 -20.39
N ASN A 359 44.20 35.98 -21.16
CA ASN A 359 45.14 35.98 -22.28
C ASN A 359 44.66 36.88 -23.43
N GLU A 360 43.36 36.84 -23.75
CA GLU A 360 42.75 37.74 -24.72
C GLU A 360 42.81 39.20 -24.25
N ALA A 361 42.53 39.47 -22.96
CA ALA A 361 42.67 40.81 -22.39
C ALA A 361 44.12 41.32 -22.42
N THR A 362 45.10 40.45 -22.18
CA THR A 362 46.53 40.79 -22.28
C THR A 362 46.93 41.09 -23.73
N THR A 363 46.40 40.31 -24.68
CA THR A 363 46.64 40.50 -26.12
C THR A 363 46.01 41.80 -26.62
N ARG A 364 44.79 42.12 -26.17
CA ARG A 364 44.14 43.40 -26.45
C ARG A 364 44.85 44.57 -25.80
N ALA A 365 45.30 44.45 -24.56
CA ALA A 365 46.08 45.51 -23.90
C ALA A 365 47.41 45.79 -24.64
N ALA A 366 48.06 44.76 -25.20
CA ALA A 366 49.24 44.93 -26.04
C ALA A 366 48.91 45.58 -27.40
N ALA A 367 47.80 45.20 -28.03
CA ALA A 367 47.33 45.81 -29.28
C ALA A 367 46.89 47.28 -29.07
N ASP A 368 46.18 47.56 -27.99
CA ASP A 368 45.75 48.92 -27.61
C ASP A 368 46.96 49.79 -27.25
N ALA A 369 47.98 49.25 -26.59
CA ALA A 369 49.24 49.97 -26.35
C ALA A 369 49.97 50.31 -27.66
N GLN A 370 49.88 49.45 -28.69
CA GLN A 370 50.42 49.74 -30.02
C GLN A 370 49.58 50.78 -30.80
N LEU A 371 48.26 50.79 -30.62
CA LEU A 371 47.35 51.80 -31.18
C LEU A 371 47.57 53.19 -30.56
N VAL A 372 47.71 53.27 -29.24
CA VAL A 372 47.85 54.54 -28.52
C VAL A 372 49.23 55.17 -28.74
N ASN A 373 50.28 54.37 -28.97
CA ASN A 373 51.60 54.88 -29.38
C ASN A 373 51.70 55.16 -30.90
N GLY A 374 50.65 54.93 -31.69
CA GLY A 374 50.66 55.20 -33.13
C GLY A 374 51.59 54.29 -33.94
N VAL A 375 51.97 53.13 -33.40
CA VAL A 375 52.91 52.18 -34.04
C VAL A 375 52.16 51.07 -34.79
N LEU A 376 50.88 50.84 -34.46
CA LEU A 376 50.10 49.79 -35.12
C LEU A 376 49.87 50.15 -36.61
N ALA A 377 50.30 49.25 -37.50
CA ALA A 377 50.21 49.36 -38.96
C ALA A 377 51.12 50.40 -39.64
N MET A 378 52.17 50.89 -38.98
CA MET A 378 53.23 51.64 -39.66
C MET A 378 54.08 50.69 -40.53
N GLY A 379 54.18 50.99 -41.83
CA GLY A 379 55.16 50.36 -42.71
C GLY A 379 56.58 50.83 -42.38
N ALA A 380 57.60 50.10 -42.82
CA ALA A 380 59.01 50.40 -42.52
C ALA A 380 59.51 51.79 -43.01
N THR A 381 58.70 52.53 -43.77
CA THR A 381 58.99 53.87 -44.31
C THR A 381 58.16 54.99 -43.67
N ASP A 382 57.26 54.67 -42.75
CA ASP A 382 56.38 55.67 -42.12
C ASP A 382 57.09 56.32 -40.93
N TYR A 383 56.87 57.62 -40.74
CA TYR A 383 57.47 58.40 -39.65
C TYR A 383 56.45 58.68 -38.56
N GLN A 384 56.85 58.41 -37.31
CA GLN A 384 55.96 58.56 -36.16
C GLN A 384 55.76 60.04 -35.85
N CYS A 385 54.51 60.51 -35.76
CA CYS A 385 54.23 61.86 -35.26
C CYS A 385 54.58 61.90 -33.77
N LEU A 386 55.61 62.66 -33.39
CA LEU A 386 56.03 62.83 -31.99
C LEU A 386 55.16 63.84 -31.24
N GLY A 387 54.50 64.75 -31.95
CA GLY A 387 53.59 65.73 -31.34
C GLY A 387 53.30 66.94 -32.22
N ILE A 388 52.39 67.80 -31.77
CA ILE A 388 52.07 69.09 -32.41
C ILE A 388 52.70 70.21 -31.58
N HIS A 389 53.55 71.01 -32.20
CA HIS A 389 54.23 72.17 -31.62
C HIS A 389 53.71 73.46 -32.24
N PHE A 390 54.05 74.61 -31.68
CA PHE A 390 53.82 75.91 -32.33
C PHE A 390 55.15 76.45 -32.88
N ASP A 391 55.13 77.01 -34.07
CA ASP A 391 56.29 77.67 -34.67
C ASP A 391 56.58 79.03 -34.01
N GLY A 392 57.72 79.63 -34.37
CA GLY A 392 58.15 80.92 -33.83
C GLY A 392 57.24 82.12 -34.14
N VAL A 393 56.16 81.93 -34.93
CA VAL A 393 55.12 82.93 -35.22
C VAL A 393 53.77 82.53 -34.60
N GLY A 394 53.75 81.48 -33.78
CA GLY A 394 52.58 81.01 -33.02
C GLY A 394 51.63 80.10 -33.82
N ARG A 395 52.07 79.46 -34.90
CA ARG A 395 51.24 78.54 -35.71
C ARG A 395 51.51 77.07 -35.37
N MET A 396 50.48 76.24 -35.27
CA MET A 396 50.66 74.80 -35.01
C MET A 396 51.34 74.07 -36.19
N MET A 397 52.33 73.23 -35.87
CA MET A 397 53.09 72.36 -36.77
C MET A 397 53.26 70.98 -36.13
N GLY A 398 53.02 69.92 -36.90
CA GLY A 398 53.31 68.55 -36.48
C GLY A 398 54.80 68.25 -36.60
N VAL A 399 55.39 67.69 -35.54
CA VAL A 399 56.78 67.20 -35.52
C VAL A 399 56.74 65.68 -35.65
N TYR A 400 57.45 65.16 -36.64
CA TYR A 400 57.54 63.72 -36.92
C TYR A 400 58.99 63.26 -36.68
N ASP A 401 59.18 62.09 -36.07
CA ASP A 401 60.51 61.48 -35.90
C ASP A 401 60.93 60.82 -37.21
N ASN A 402 61.97 61.36 -37.85
CA ASN A 402 62.58 60.76 -39.03
C ASN A 402 63.95 60.13 -38.74
N GLY A 403 64.43 60.18 -37.49
CA GLY A 403 65.80 59.78 -37.14
C GLY A 403 66.86 60.83 -37.52
N ALA A 404 66.53 61.86 -38.30
CA ALA A 404 67.34 63.05 -38.53
C ALA A 404 66.46 64.31 -38.43
N GLY A 405 66.57 65.04 -37.31
CA GLY A 405 65.68 66.15 -36.95
C GLY A 405 65.45 67.20 -38.05
N GLY A 406 64.20 67.28 -38.54
CA GLY A 406 63.75 68.32 -39.47
C GLY A 406 62.22 68.36 -39.61
N VAL A 407 61.61 69.44 -39.11
CA VAL A 407 60.16 69.73 -39.07
C VAL A 407 59.68 70.36 -40.39
N TYR A 408 58.47 70.00 -40.85
CA TYR A 408 57.85 70.52 -42.10
C TYR A 408 56.35 70.88 -41.92
N PRO A 409 55.76 71.69 -42.84
CA PRO A 409 55.16 72.98 -42.50
C PRO A 409 53.71 72.97 -41.98
N THR A 410 53.39 74.07 -41.31
CA THR A 410 52.20 74.42 -40.53
C THR A 410 50.84 74.08 -41.15
N ILE A 411 49.91 73.68 -40.28
CA ILE A 411 48.48 73.44 -40.57
C ILE A 411 47.77 74.79 -40.84
N ALA A 412 46.98 74.88 -41.92
CA ALA A 412 46.29 76.09 -42.37
C ALA A 412 45.33 76.68 -41.31
N LEU A 413 45.24 78.02 -41.23
CA LEU A 413 44.48 78.74 -40.20
C LEU A 413 43.07 79.12 -40.66
N TYR A 414 42.22 79.50 -39.70
CA TYR A 414 40.82 79.90 -39.93
C TYR A 414 40.64 80.86 -41.10
N THR A 415 41.52 81.85 -41.29
CA THR A 415 41.45 82.78 -42.43
C THR A 415 41.58 82.11 -43.80
N ASP A 416 42.38 81.04 -43.88
CA ASP A 416 42.52 80.22 -45.09
C ASP A 416 41.21 79.44 -45.32
N VAL A 417 40.58 78.96 -44.24
CA VAL A 417 39.30 78.23 -44.25
C VAL A 417 38.11 79.15 -44.56
N THR A 418 38.08 80.40 -44.08
CA THR A 418 36.96 81.33 -44.31
C THR A 418 36.93 81.86 -45.74
N ASN A 419 38.12 82.10 -46.33
CA ASN A 419 38.23 82.49 -47.74
C ASN A 419 37.80 81.32 -48.65
N GLU A 420 38.18 80.10 -48.31
CA GLU A 420 37.73 78.88 -48.99
C GLU A 420 36.21 78.65 -48.80
N ALA A 421 35.66 78.91 -47.62
CA ALA A 421 34.22 78.75 -47.34
C ALA A 421 33.35 79.75 -48.13
N ALA A 422 33.80 81.00 -48.28
CA ALA A 422 33.12 81.98 -49.12
C ALA A 422 33.15 81.59 -50.61
N ALA A 423 34.27 81.03 -51.08
CA ALA A 423 34.39 80.49 -52.44
C ALA A 423 33.50 79.26 -52.66
N ARG A 424 33.39 78.37 -51.65
CA ARG A 424 32.53 77.18 -51.70
C ARG A 424 31.04 77.51 -51.68
N ALA A 425 30.58 78.49 -50.90
CA ALA A 425 29.17 78.87 -50.87
C ALA A 425 28.66 79.42 -52.22
N ALA A 426 29.51 80.12 -52.97
CA ALA A 426 29.19 80.58 -54.33
C ALA A 426 29.22 79.43 -55.36
N ALA A 427 30.09 78.44 -55.19
CA ALA A 427 30.17 77.26 -56.04
C ALA A 427 28.99 76.30 -55.82
N ASP A 428 28.58 76.07 -54.57
CA ASP A 428 27.50 75.15 -54.20
C ASP A 428 26.11 75.65 -54.64
N ALA A 429 25.88 76.96 -54.65
CA ALA A 429 24.65 77.53 -55.21
C ALA A 429 24.50 77.26 -56.72
N ASN A 430 25.61 77.17 -57.46
CA ASN A 430 25.62 76.84 -58.89
C ASN A 430 25.54 75.32 -59.15
N LEU A 431 26.14 74.50 -58.27
CA LEU A 431 26.15 73.03 -58.39
C LEU A 431 24.78 72.41 -58.08
N MET A 432 24.01 72.95 -57.12
CA MET A 432 22.64 72.51 -56.83
C MET A 432 21.63 72.87 -57.94
N ALA A 433 21.86 73.96 -58.68
CA ALA A 433 21.04 74.30 -59.84
C ALA A 433 21.25 73.34 -61.03
N GLY A 434 22.43 72.71 -61.16
CA GLY A 434 22.75 71.72 -62.20
C GLY A 434 22.41 70.28 -61.83
N PHE A 435 22.52 69.90 -60.56
CA PHE A 435 22.33 68.50 -60.13
C PHE A 435 20.86 68.06 -60.13
N VAL A 436 19.89 68.94 -59.82
CA VAL A 436 18.45 68.64 -59.96
C VAL A 436 18.03 68.53 -61.44
N GLY A 437 18.88 68.98 -62.38
CA GLY A 437 18.62 68.89 -63.81
C GLY A 437 19.17 67.65 -64.54
N GLY A 438 20.09 66.86 -63.97
CA GLY A 438 20.91 65.89 -64.74
C GLY A 438 20.80 64.41 -64.37
N ILE A 439 21.01 64.03 -63.12
CA ILE A 439 20.98 62.61 -62.67
C ILE A 439 19.58 62.26 -62.15
N SER A 440 18.59 62.59 -62.98
CA SER A 440 17.52 61.65 -63.30
C SER A 440 17.91 60.79 -64.53
N ALA A 441 19.15 60.92 -65.06
CA ALA A 441 19.74 60.16 -66.15
C ALA A 441 21.09 59.49 -65.76
N SER A 442 21.09 58.17 -65.88
CA SER A 442 22.23 57.26 -65.75
C SER A 442 22.77 57.10 -64.33
N GLY A 443 22.54 55.95 -63.74
CA GLY A 443 23.04 54.72 -64.35
C GLY A 443 24.41 54.38 -63.82
N ASP A 444 24.62 54.69 -62.54
CA ASP A 444 25.79 54.24 -61.81
C ASP A 444 25.61 52.78 -61.38
N ARG A 445 25.88 51.92 -62.36
CA ARG A 445 27.13 51.17 -62.37
C ARG A 445 27.45 50.81 -63.81
N ARG A 446 28.47 51.47 -64.36
CA ARG A 446 29.56 50.72 -64.99
C ARG A 446 30.71 50.69 -64.00
N LEU A 447 30.78 49.57 -63.31
CA LEU A 447 31.98 48.74 -63.24
C LEU A 447 33.26 49.42 -63.75
N TYR A 448 34.21 49.63 -62.85
CA TYR A 448 35.65 49.55 -63.13
C TYR A 448 36.37 48.99 -61.89
N GLY A 449 36.30 47.71 -61.55
CA GLY A 449 35.58 46.59 -62.12
C GLY A 449 35.72 45.43 -61.13
N GLY A 450 34.79 45.29 -60.19
CA GLY A 450 34.54 43.98 -59.60
C GLY A 450 33.89 43.19 -60.72
N HIS A 451 34.68 42.41 -61.46
CA HIS A 451 34.08 41.48 -62.38
C HIS A 451 33.40 40.42 -61.51
N LEU A 452 32.08 40.54 -61.34
CA LEU A 452 31.25 39.37 -61.03
C LEU A 452 31.74 38.25 -61.93
N ASP A 453 32.13 37.12 -61.37
CA ASP A 453 32.37 35.99 -62.26
C ASP A 453 31.12 35.77 -63.08
N GLY A 454 31.30 35.61 -64.39
CA GLY A 454 30.21 35.55 -65.37
C GLY A 454 29.29 34.33 -65.22
N GLY A 455 29.48 33.50 -64.19
CA GLY A 455 28.67 32.30 -63.93
C GLY A 455 27.73 32.35 -62.71
N SER A 456 28.04 33.10 -61.66
CA SER A 456 27.51 32.75 -60.33
C SER A 456 26.83 33.87 -59.53
N GLY A 457 26.87 35.12 -60.01
CA GLY A 457 26.40 36.26 -59.21
C GLY A 457 27.24 36.49 -57.94
N ARG A 458 28.36 35.79 -57.80
CA ARG A 458 29.29 35.92 -56.71
C ARG A 458 30.35 36.95 -57.08
N VAL A 459 30.82 37.66 -56.06
CA VAL A 459 31.96 38.56 -56.21
C VAL A 459 33.20 37.68 -56.37
N ALA A 460 33.51 37.29 -57.61
CA ALA A 460 34.79 36.68 -57.93
C ALA A 460 35.82 37.78 -58.12
N MET A 461 36.84 37.72 -57.30
CA MET A 461 37.95 38.65 -57.40
C MET A 461 38.92 38.05 -58.42
N SER A 462 38.86 38.59 -59.66
CA SER A 462 39.73 38.15 -60.77
C SER A 462 41.16 38.61 -60.52
N TRP A 463 42.10 37.66 -60.57
CA TRP A 463 43.53 37.95 -60.59
C TRP A 463 44.23 37.06 -61.63
N ASP A 464 45.42 37.47 -62.09
CA ASP A 464 46.20 36.73 -63.08
C ASP A 464 46.53 35.31 -62.58
N GLY A 465 45.84 34.28 -63.10
CA GLY A 465 46.07 32.87 -62.78
C GLY A 465 44.82 32.00 -62.52
N GLY A 466 43.63 32.59 -62.38
CA GLY A 466 42.36 31.85 -62.29
C GLY A 466 41.43 32.35 -61.18
N GLN A 467 40.11 32.17 -61.39
CA GLN A 467 39.05 32.64 -60.49
C GLN A 467 38.47 31.49 -59.65
N ALA A 468 38.05 31.82 -58.42
CA ALA A 468 37.30 30.92 -57.55
C ALA A 468 36.20 31.68 -56.80
N ASP A 469 35.03 31.04 -56.70
CA ASP A 469 33.81 31.58 -56.11
C ASP A 469 33.70 31.28 -54.62
N LEU A 470 33.44 32.30 -53.79
CA LEU A 470 33.13 32.12 -52.37
C LEU A 470 31.70 31.60 -52.15
N ALA A 471 31.55 30.50 -51.41
CA ALA A 471 30.27 29.86 -51.09
C ALA A 471 29.44 30.62 -50.04
N PHE A 472 28.11 30.62 -50.21
CA PHE A 472 27.14 31.36 -49.39
C PHE A 472 26.21 30.45 -48.59
N ALA A 473 25.57 31.04 -47.57
CA ALA A 473 24.76 30.38 -46.55
C ALA A 473 23.55 29.55 -47.05
N SER A 474 23.09 29.73 -48.30
CA SER A 474 21.93 28.99 -48.85
C SER A 474 22.18 27.49 -48.98
N ASP A 475 23.43 27.10 -49.23
CA ASP A 475 23.81 25.71 -49.49
C ASP A 475 23.76 24.87 -48.20
N VAL A 476 23.91 25.52 -47.04
CA VAL A 476 23.86 24.89 -45.70
C VAL A 476 22.42 24.78 -45.17
N THR A 477 21.52 25.68 -45.57
CA THR A 477 20.10 25.64 -45.19
C THR A 477 19.31 24.50 -45.83
N GLY A 478 19.70 24.04 -47.02
CA GLY A 478 19.01 22.94 -47.73
C GLY A 478 19.16 21.58 -47.01
N GLU A 479 20.29 21.33 -46.38
CA GLU A 479 20.56 20.08 -45.67
C GLU A 479 19.97 20.04 -44.25
N ALA A 480 19.72 21.20 -43.66
CA ALA A 480 19.01 21.32 -42.38
C ALA A 480 17.51 20.95 -42.49
N ALA A 481 16.88 21.25 -43.64
CA ALA A 481 15.46 20.99 -43.87
C ALA A 481 15.13 19.48 -44.04
N SER A 482 16.04 18.70 -44.62
CA SER A 482 15.82 17.27 -44.85
C SER A 482 15.90 16.42 -43.57
N ARG A 483 16.64 16.88 -42.54
CA ARG A 483 16.71 16.19 -41.24
C ARG A 483 15.50 16.46 -40.34
N ALA A 484 14.90 17.65 -40.40
CA ALA A 484 13.70 17.97 -39.64
C ALA A 484 12.46 17.13 -40.07
N ALA A 485 12.42 16.71 -41.34
CA ALA A 485 11.34 15.87 -41.86
C ALA A 485 11.37 14.42 -41.34
N ALA A 486 12.55 13.90 -40.97
CA ALA A 486 12.70 12.56 -40.42
C ALA A 486 12.25 12.48 -38.94
N ASP A 487 12.56 13.52 -38.15
CA ASP A 487 12.18 13.59 -36.73
C ASP A 487 10.66 13.70 -36.54
N ALA A 488 9.93 14.33 -37.47
CA ALA A 488 8.47 14.44 -37.43
C ALA A 488 7.74 13.08 -37.57
N GLN A 489 8.37 12.07 -38.18
CA GLN A 489 7.77 10.75 -38.38
C GLN A 489 7.91 9.80 -37.18
N LEU A 490 8.82 10.08 -36.25
CA LEU A 490 9.02 9.28 -35.03
C LEU A 490 8.02 9.64 -33.92
N VAL A 491 7.56 10.90 -33.87
CA VAL A 491 6.59 11.37 -32.87
C VAL A 491 5.15 10.98 -33.25
N SER A 492 4.86 10.68 -34.52
CA SER A 492 3.54 10.22 -34.98
C SER A 492 3.33 8.69 -34.88
N GLY A 493 4.25 7.96 -34.26
CA GLY A 493 4.13 6.50 -34.04
C GLY A 493 4.31 5.66 -35.31
N THR A 494 4.87 6.20 -36.39
CA THR A 494 4.92 5.53 -37.70
C THR A 494 6.19 4.69 -37.91
N TYR A 495 7.16 4.71 -37.00
CA TYR A 495 8.42 4.00 -37.17
C TYR A 495 8.25 2.50 -36.91
N GLY A 496 8.30 1.69 -37.97
CA GLY A 496 8.21 0.22 -37.91
C GLY A 496 6.89 -0.40 -38.38
N MET A 497 5.95 0.39 -38.90
CA MET A 497 4.69 -0.12 -39.45
C MET A 497 4.87 -0.58 -40.91
N GLY A 498 4.43 -1.80 -41.22
CA GLY A 498 4.49 -2.34 -42.56
C GLY A 498 3.42 -1.71 -43.47
N PRO A 499 3.53 -1.83 -44.81
CA PRO A 499 2.47 -1.41 -45.72
C PRO A 499 1.17 -2.17 -45.42
N GLY A 500 0.21 -1.50 -44.78
CA GLY A 500 -1.11 -2.06 -44.42
C GLY A 500 -1.51 -1.93 -42.95
N ASP A 501 -0.61 -1.52 -42.06
CA ASP A 501 -0.94 -1.33 -40.64
C ASP A 501 -1.60 0.03 -40.41
N ALA A 502 -2.71 0.08 -39.66
CA ALA A 502 -3.43 1.32 -39.36
C ALA A 502 -2.66 2.15 -38.31
N GLN A 503 -2.37 3.42 -38.63
CA GLN A 503 -1.57 4.28 -37.75
C GLN A 503 -2.32 4.58 -36.46
N ILE A 504 -1.65 4.45 -35.31
CA ILE A 504 -2.18 4.90 -34.03
C ILE A 504 -1.95 6.42 -33.94
N LEU A 505 -3.02 7.21 -34.05
CA LEU A 505 -2.94 8.67 -34.14
C LEU A 505 -2.78 9.36 -32.77
N GLY A 506 -2.94 8.63 -31.68
CA GLY A 506 -2.75 9.15 -30.32
C GLY A 506 -3.57 8.42 -29.25
N ILE A 507 -3.22 8.70 -27.99
CA ILE A 507 -3.97 8.33 -26.79
C ILE A 507 -4.80 9.54 -26.38
N HIS A 508 -6.13 9.41 -26.37
CA HIS A 508 -7.06 10.52 -26.10
C HIS A 508 -8.03 10.16 -24.98
N THR A 509 -8.33 11.07 -24.07
CA THR A 509 -9.45 10.91 -23.11
C THR A 509 -10.73 11.53 -23.66
N ASP A 510 -11.87 10.84 -23.59
CA ASP A 510 -13.16 11.43 -23.95
C ASP A 510 -13.72 12.34 -22.85
N ASN A 511 -14.87 12.98 -23.13
CA ASN A 511 -15.54 13.90 -22.20
C ASN A 511 -16.08 13.22 -20.92
N GLN A 512 -15.95 11.90 -20.81
CA GLN A 512 -16.31 11.10 -19.64
C GLN A 512 -15.06 10.56 -18.90
N GLY A 513 -13.85 10.91 -19.39
CA GLY A 513 -12.57 10.54 -18.79
C GLY A 513 -12.01 9.19 -19.24
N TYR A 514 -12.62 8.52 -20.22
CA TYR A 514 -12.11 7.23 -20.70
C TYR A 514 -10.98 7.41 -21.71
N VAL A 515 -9.91 6.63 -21.56
CA VAL A 515 -8.76 6.62 -22.45
C VAL A 515 -9.06 5.75 -23.69
N HIS A 516 -9.00 6.37 -24.86
CA HIS A 516 -9.18 5.76 -26.18
C HIS A 516 -7.87 5.81 -26.96
N VAL A 517 -7.68 4.81 -27.81
CA VAL A 517 -6.67 4.84 -28.86
C VAL A 517 -7.41 5.05 -30.18
N TRP A 518 -6.99 6.05 -30.96
CA TRP A 518 -7.54 6.28 -32.29
C TRP A 518 -6.66 5.63 -33.33
N ASP A 519 -7.27 4.90 -34.26
CA ASP A 519 -6.60 4.58 -35.51
C ASP A 519 -6.80 5.70 -36.55
N SER A 520 -6.05 5.63 -37.64
CA SER A 520 -6.11 6.58 -38.76
C SER A 520 -7.45 6.63 -39.51
N THR A 521 -8.38 5.72 -39.23
CA THR A 521 -9.72 5.72 -39.82
C THR A 521 -10.77 6.43 -38.95
N GLY A 522 -10.40 6.84 -37.73
CA GLY A 522 -11.28 7.52 -36.78
C GLY A 522 -12.11 6.57 -35.91
N ASP A 523 -11.85 5.26 -36.02
CA ASP A 523 -12.47 4.25 -35.19
C ASP A 523 -11.74 4.17 -33.84
N LYS A 524 -12.53 4.12 -32.76
CA LYS A 524 -12.05 4.20 -31.38
C LYS A 524 -11.87 2.79 -30.81
N GLY A 525 -10.64 2.39 -30.55
CA GLY A 525 -10.33 1.23 -29.73
C GLY A 525 -10.17 1.64 -28.27
N MET A 526 -10.99 1.13 -27.36
CA MET A 526 -10.75 1.32 -25.93
C MET A 526 -9.53 0.49 -25.48
N LEU A 527 -8.58 1.11 -24.78
CA LEU A 527 -7.32 0.47 -24.35
C LEU A 527 -7.56 -0.54 -23.21
N GLU A 528 -8.60 -0.35 -22.39
CA GLU A 528 -9.05 -1.34 -21.39
C GLU A 528 -10.51 -1.06 -20.99
N TRP A 529 -11.34 -2.11 -20.92
CA TRP A 529 -12.78 -1.96 -20.64
C TRP A 529 -13.03 -1.88 -19.12
N HIS A 530 -12.93 -0.68 -18.55
CA HIS A 530 -13.36 -0.45 -17.17
C HIS A 530 -14.86 -0.19 -17.10
N SER A 531 -15.61 -1.07 -16.43
CA SER A 531 -16.99 -0.80 -16.04
C SER A 531 -17.01 -0.23 -14.63
N SER A 532 -17.53 0.99 -14.44
CA SER A 532 -17.62 1.59 -13.11
C SER A 532 -18.60 0.79 -12.24
N SER A 533 -18.12 0.28 -11.11
CA SER A 533 -18.95 -0.51 -10.18
C SER A 533 -19.58 0.32 -9.05
N ASP A 534 -19.46 1.65 -9.11
CA ASP A 534 -19.88 2.57 -8.06
C ASP A 534 -21.38 2.43 -7.70
N PRO A 535 -21.73 2.08 -6.45
CA PRO A 535 -23.13 1.97 -6.01
C PRO A 535 -23.92 3.27 -6.15
N SER A 536 -23.28 4.45 -6.05
CA SER A 536 -23.96 5.74 -6.20
C SER A 536 -24.47 5.98 -7.62
N LEU A 537 -23.88 5.29 -8.61
CA LEU A 537 -24.28 5.32 -10.01
C LEU A 537 -25.33 4.24 -10.35
N LYS A 538 -25.78 3.44 -9.36
CA LYS A 538 -26.71 2.31 -9.55
C LYS A 538 -28.00 2.53 -8.74
N ALA A 539 -29.14 2.51 -9.41
CA ALA A 539 -30.45 2.49 -8.77
C ALA A 539 -31.06 1.07 -8.85
N ASN A 540 -31.98 0.75 -7.92
CA ASN A 540 -32.80 -0.46 -7.97
C ASN A 540 -32.01 -1.80 -7.99
N MET A 541 -30.92 -1.87 -7.23
CA MET A 541 -30.16 -3.11 -7.05
C MET A 541 -31.02 -4.16 -6.34
N THR A 542 -31.59 -5.08 -7.11
CA THR A 542 -32.36 -6.22 -6.61
C THR A 542 -31.51 -7.50 -6.69
N PRO A 543 -31.68 -8.45 -5.76
CA PRO A 543 -31.05 -9.75 -5.88
C PRO A 543 -31.40 -10.40 -7.23
N VAL A 544 -30.39 -11.00 -7.87
CA VAL A 544 -30.58 -11.73 -9.14
C VAL A 544 -31.66 -12.79 -8.92
N MET A 545 -32.59 -12.88 -9.88
CA MET A 545 -33.86 -13.62 -9.83
C MET A 545 -33.82 -14.98 -9.08
N PRO A 546 -34.90 -15.38 -8.40
CA PRO A 546 -34.91 -16.56 -7.52
C PRO A 546 -34.75 -17.94 -8.19
N ASP A 547 -34.77 -18.05 -9.53
CA ASP A 547 -34.69 -19.33 -10.25
C ASP A 547 -33.66 -19.33 -11.41
N VAL A 548 -32.42 -18.90 -11.13
CA VAL A 548 -31.36 -18.88 -12.16
C VAL A 548 -31.01 -20.29 -12.61
N LEU A 549 -31.05 -21.29 -11.73
CA LEU A 549 -30.77 -22.68 -12.08
C LEU A 549 -31.80 -23.30 -13.04
N GLY A 550 -33.10 -23.05 -12.83
CA GLY A 550 -34.15 -23.54 -13.73
C GLY A 550 -34.03 -22.95 -15.14
N ASP A 551 -33.54 -21.71 -15.25
CA ASP A 551 -33.26 -21.09 -16.54
C ASP A 551 -31.95 -21.57 -17.17
N LEU A 552 -30.91 -21.85 -16.37
CA LEU A 552 -29.63 -22.35 -16.88
C LEU A 552 -29.80 -23.69 -17.63
N ASP A 553 -30.72 -24.54 -17.20
CA ASP A 553 -31.04 -25.82 -17.87
C ASP A 553 -31.62 -25.64 -19.29
N LYS A 554 -32.20 -24.47 -19.58
CA LYS A 554 -32.75 -24.14 -20.91
C LYS A 554 -31.68 -23.62 -21.88
N ILE A 555 -30.47 -23.33 -21.40
CA ILE A 555 -29.36 -22.80 -22.20
C ILE A 555 -28.51 -23.93 -22.75
N ARG A 556 -28.22 -23.87 -24.05
CA ARG A 556 -27.46 -24.89 -24.77
C ARG A 556 -26.10 -24.36 -25.21
N MET A 557 -25.07 -25.17 -25.01
CA MET A 557 -23.75 -24.95 -25.60
C MET A 557 -23.67 -25.63 -26.97
N TYR A 558 -23.02 -24.96 -27.91
CA TYR A 558 -22.82 -25.43 -29.26
C TYR A 558 -21.33 -25.40 -29.59
N SER A 559 -20.83 -26.46 -30.23
CA SER A 559 -19.64 -26.36 -31.09
C SER A 559 -20.10 -25.89 -32.47
N PHE A 560 -19.42 -24.93 -33.08
CA PHE A 560 -19.82 -24.40 -34.38
C PHE A 560 -18.63 -24.08 -35.26
N ASP A 561 -18.84 -24.10 -36.58
CA ASP A 561 -17.90 -23.58 -37.55
C ASP A 561 -18.34 -22.17 -37.98
N TRP A 562 -17.38 -21.27 -38.15
CA TRP A 562 -17.70 -19.98 -38.76
C TRP A 562 -17.96 -20.16 -40.26
N LYS A 563 -18.86 -19.35 -40.81
CA LYS A 563 -19.06 -19.28 -42.27
C LYS A 563 -17.78 -18.72 -42.93
N ASP A 564 -17.56 -19.09 -44.20
CA ASP A 564 -16.32 -18.83 -44.94
C ASP A 564 -15.83 -17.38 -44.83
N GLY A 565 -14.52 -17.23 -44.53
CA GLY A 565 -13.83 -15.94 -44.44
C GLY A 565 -13.55 -15.42 -43.01
N TYR A 566 -14.09 -16.05 -41.97
CA TYR A 566 -13.99 -15.56 -40.58
C TYR A 566 -13.01 -16.33 -39.65
N VAL A 567 -12.23 -17.28 -40.16
CA VAL A 567 -11.47 -18.24 -39.31
C VAL A 567 -9.95 -18.00 -39.30
N ARG A 568 -9.36 -18.01 -38.10
CA ARG A 568 -7.98 -18.47 -37.85
C ARG A 568 -7.96 -20.01 -37.95
N LYS A 569 -7.32 -20.57 -38.98
CA LYS A 569 -7.24 -22.04 -39.20
C LYS A 569 -6.82 -22.78 -37.92
N GLY A 570 -7.58 -23.82 -37.52
CA GLY A 570 -7.16 -24.80 -36.51
C GLY A 570 -7.93 -24.84 -35.18
N HIS A 571 -8.99 -24.05 -34.99
CA HIS A 571 -9.79 -24.07 -33.75
C HIS A 571 -11.27 -24.38 -34.04
N VAL A 572 -11.86 -25.33 -33.30
CA VAL A 572 -13.31 -25.57 -33.25
C VAL A 572 -13.86 -24.78 -32.06
N PRO A 573 -14.47 -23.60 -32.28
CA PRO A 573 -15.00 -22.80 -31.18
C PRO A 573 -16.20 -23.49 -30.53
N VAL A 574 -16.31 -23.29 -29.21
CA VAL A 574 -17.46 -23.67 -28.40
C VAL A 574 -18.05 -22.42 -27.77
N GLY A 575 -19.37 -22.28 -27.76
CA GLY A 575 -20.03 -21.10 -27.22
C GLY A 575 -21.55 -21.22 -27.17
N PHE A 576 -22.20 -20.09 -26.95
CA PHE A 576 -23.65 -19.98 -26.89
C PHE A 576 -24.20 -19.32 -28.15
N SER A 577 -25.44 -19.65 -28.52
CA SER A 577 -26.18 -18.89 -29.53
C SER A 577 -26.84 -17.69 -28.87
N SER A 578 -26.63 -16.49 -29.41
CA SER A 578 -27.32 -15.28 -28.93
C SER A 578 -28.84 -15.43 -28.99
N LYS A 579 -29.39 -16.16 -29.97
CA LYS A 579 -30.83 -16.42 -30.05
C LYS A 579 -31.35 -17.29 -28.90
N ASN A 580 -30.63 -18.36 -28.56
CA ASN A 580 -31.01 -19.21 -27.42
C ASN A 580 -30.89 -18.46 -26.09
N LEU A 581 -29.87 -17.62 -25.94
CA LEU A 581 -29.75 -16.75 -24.76
C LEU A 581 -30.83 -15.67 -24.73
N LEU A 582 -31.24 -15.11 -25.86
CA LEU A 582 -32.29 -14.09 -25.92
C LEU A 582 -33.64 -14.65 -25.45
N ASP A 583 -33.93 -15.91 -25.77
CA ASP A 583 -35.18 -16.59 -25.36
C ASP A 583 -35.22 -16.89 -23.85
N VAL A 584 -34.07 -17.05 -23.19
CA VAL A 584 -33.96 -17.42 -21.77
C VAL A 584 -33.62 -16.21 -20.89
N TRP A 585 -32.56 -15.48 -21.22
CA TRP A 585 -32.03 -14.31 -20.52
C TRP A 585 -31.81 -13.14 -21.49
N PRO A 586 -32.88 -12.41 -21.85
CA PRO A 586 -32.80 -11.36 -22.87
C PRO A 586 -31.81 -10.23 -22.54
N ASP A 587 -31.56 -9.97 -21.26
CA ASP A 587 -30.60 -8.95 -20.77
C ASP A 587 -29.12 -9.35 -20.97
N THR A 588 -28.85 -10.61 -21.33
CA THR A 588 -27.51 -11.09 -21.67
C THR A 588 -27.19 -10.96 -23.16
N VAL A 589 -28.11 -10.42 -23.96
CA VAL A 589 -27.94 -10.26 -25.40
C VAL A 589 -28.17 -8.80 -25.78
N ARG A 590 -27.16 -8.20 -26.42
CA ARG A 590 -27.28 -6.87 -27.02
C ARG A 590 -27.85 -7.02 -28.41
N THR A 591 -29.13 -6.69 -28.55
CA THR A 591 -29.81 -6.61 -29.85
C THR A 591 -29.60 -5.22 -30.44
N SER A 592 -29.24 -5.14 -31.72
CA SER A 592 -29.15 -3.88 -32.47
C SER A 592 -29.88 -4.03 -33.80
N GLU A 593 -30.63 -3.01 -34.20
CA GLU A 593 -31.34 -3.04 -35.49
C GLU A 593 -30.39 -3.17 -36.70
N LYS A 594 -29.12 -2.75 -36.53
CA LYS A 594 -28.12 -2.70 -37.61
C LYS A 594 -26.98 -3.70 -37.46
N ASN A 595 -26.82 -4.33 -36.29
CA ASN A 595 -25.71 -5.25 -36.02
C ASN A 595 -26.24 -6.63 -35.60
N PRO A 596 -25.50 -7.71 -35.88
CA PRO A 596 -25.87 -9.03 -35.39
C PRO A 596 -25.95 -9.04 -33.85
N ASP A 597 -26.91 -9.79 -33.32
CA ASP A 597 -27.09 -9.98 -31.88
C ASP A 597 -25.79 -10.52 -31.26
N SER A 598 -25.29 -9.81 -30.26
CA SER A 598 -24.04 -10.15 -29.57
C SER A 598 -24.32 -10.46 -28.10
N ILE A 599 -23.57 -11.41 -27.54
CA ILE A 599 -23.72 -11.82 -26.15
C ILE A 599 -22.95 -10.83 -25.25
N ASP A 600 -23.62 -10.29 -24.25
CA ASP A 600 -22.98 -9.56 -23.15
C ASP A 600 -22.36 -10.55 -22.16
N LEU A 601 -21.08 -10.85 -22.37
CA LEU A 601 -20.34 -11.83 -21.58
C LEU A 601 -20.30 -11.47 -20.09
N LEU A 602 -20.30 -10.19 -19.72
CA LEU A 602 -20.25 -9.77 -18.32
C LEU A 602 -21.57 -10.12 -17.61
N ASN A 603 -22.70 -9.82 -18.24
CA ASN A 603 -24.01 -10.19 -17.70
C ASN A 603 -24.18 -11.72 -17.65
N LEU A 604 -23.71 -12.44 -18.67
CA LEU A 604 -23.74 -13.90 -18.68
C LEU A 604 -22.91 -14.51 -17.53
N ILE A 605 -21.70 -14.01 -17.31
CA ILE A 605 -20.83 -14.44 -16.18
C ILE A 605 -21.51 -14.13 -14.85
N ALA A 606 -22.13 -12.96 -14.69
CA ALA A 606 -22.84 -12.61 -13.47
C ALA A 606 -24.01 -13.58 -13.17
N ARG A 607 -24.76 -14.00 -14.20
CA ARG A 607 -25.82 -15.02 -14.08
C ARG A 607 -25.25 -16.40 -13.72
N GLN A 608 -24.14 -16.81 -14.34
CA GLN A 608 -23.45 -18.06 -13.98
C GLN A 608 -22.96 -18.06 -12.52
N MET A 609 -22.41 -16.93 -12.04
CA MET A 609 -22.02 -16.80 -10.63
C MET A 609 -23.22 -16.88 -9.68
N ALA A 610 -24.38 -16.31 -10.07
CA ALA A 610 -25.61 -16.43 -9.30
C ALA A 610 -26.11 -17.90 -9.25
N ALA A 611 -26.06 -18.62 -10.37
CA ALA A 611 -26.40 -20.05 -10.43
C ALA A 611 -25.48 -20.90 -9.53
N ILE A 612 -24.17 -20.61 -9.51
CA ILE A 612 -23.21 -21.30 -8.61
C ILE A 612 -23.56 -21.06 -7.14
N ARG A 613 -23.98 -19.84 -6.77
CA ARG A 613 -24.43 -19.54 -5.40
C ARG A 613 -25.70 -20.30 -5.04
N GLN A 614 -26.70 -20.29 -5.91
CA GLN A 614 -27.94 -21.06 -5.70
C GLN A 614 -27.65 -22.56 -5.57
N LEU A 615 -26.74 -23.11 -6.38
CA LEU A 615 -26.33 -24.51 -6.29
C LEU A 615 -25.63 -24.81 -4.95
N LYS A 616 -24.80 -23.89 -4.45
CA LYS A 616 -24.17 -24.01 -3.13
C LYS A 616 -25.22 -24.09 -2.02
N ASP A 617 -26.28 -23.28 -2.10
CA ASP A 617 -27.36 -23.26 -1.11
C ASP A 617 -28.16 -24.58 -1.15
N ILE A 618 -28.50 -25.08 -2.33
CA ILE A 618 -29.17 -26.39 -2.50
C ILE A 618 -28.28 -27.53 -1.97
N VAL A 619 -26.97 -27.49 -2.23
CA VAL A 619 -26.03 -28.50 -1.68
C VAL A 619 -25.97 -28.44 -0.15
N ALA A 620 -26.06 -27.24 0.44
CA ALA A 620 -26.11 -27.10 1.90
C ALA A 620 -27.40 -27.69 2.49
N GLU A 621 -28.54 -27.44 1.84
CA GLU A 621 -29.84 -28.03 2.20
C GLU A 621 -29.80 -29.57 2.09
N LEU A 622 -29.34 -30.11 0.96
CA LEU A 622 -29.20 -31.56 0.77
C LEU A 622 -28.27 -32.20 1.80
N ARG A 623 -27.19 -31.53 2.21
CA ARG A 623 -26.32 -32.01 3.28
C ARG A 623 -27.04 -32.06 4.62
N SER A 624 -27.89 -31.08 4.90
CA SER A 624 -28.75 -31.06 6.09
C SER A 624 -29.76 -32.22 6.05
N ASP A 625 -30.42 -32.44 4.91
CA ASP A 625 -31.39 -33.54 4.73
C ASP A 625 -30.73 -34.91 4.87
N VAL A 626 -29.56 -35.10 4.27
CA VAL A 626 -28.78 -36.34 4.42
C VAL A 626 -28.37 -36.56 5.88
N ALA A 627 -27.99 -35.51 6.61
CA ALA A 627 -27.68 -35.61 8.03
C ALA A 627 -28.92 -36.02 8.84
N ALA A 628 -30.09 -35.43 8.55
CA ALA A 628 -31.36 -35.78 9.17
C ALA A 628 -31.79 -37.23 8.87
N LEU A 629 -31.65 -37.68 7.62
CA LEU A 629 -31.94 -39.05 7.22
C LEU A 629 -31.01 -40.05 7.91
N LYS A 630 -29.71 -39.73 8.03
CA LYS A 630 -28.74 -40.57 8.77
C LYS A 630 -29.09 -40.68 10.25
N ALA A 631 -29.46 -39.56 10.88
CA ALA A 631 -29.94 -39.57 12.27
C ALA A 631 -31.22 -40.40 12.43
N GLY A 632 -32.17 -40.28 11.49
CA GLY A 632 -33.40 -41.07 11.47
C GLY A 632 -33.17 -42.57 11.24
N ALA A 633 -32.20 -42.94 10.39
CA ALA A 633 -31.83 -44.35 10.17
C ALA A 633 -31.16 -44.95 11.41
N ALA A 634 -30.24 -44.21 12.05
CA ALA A 634 -29.59 -44.62 13.29
C ALA A 634 -30.58 -44.78 14.47
N ALA A 635 -31.70 -44.05 14.46
CA ALA A 635 -32.76 -44.21 15.45
C ALA A 635 -33.67 -45.44 15.20
N ARG A 636 -33.66 -46.01 13.98
CA ARG A 636 -34.44 -47.20 13.61
C ARG A 636 -33.65 -48.51 13.73
N SER A 637 -32.32 -48.43 13.69
CA SER A 637 -31.39 -49.54 13.99
C SER A 637 -31.17 -49.65 15.49
#